data_AF-A0A161HGR7-F1
#
_entry.id   AF-A0A161HGR7-F1
#
_cell.length_a   1.000
_cell.length_b   1.000
_cell.length_c   1.000
_cell.angle_alpha   90.00
_cell.angle_beta   90.00
_cell.angle_gamma   90.00
#
_symmetry.space_group_name_H-M   'P 1'
#
loop_
_entity.id
_entity.type
_entity.pdbx_description
1 polymer ?
#
loop_
_entity_poly.entity_id
_entity_poly.type
_entity_poly.pdbx_seq_one_letter_code
_entity_poly.pdbx_strand_id
1 'polypeptide(L)'
;MRLRIENGLFKDQAGREVILRGINLAGDAKNPPLGRSKSPSERSDSDSSGLIVIDNVDENSYVGSPFPLAEADIHLERLKKAGFNTIRYIFTWDALEHSGPGIYDDKYIAFTIEILKKIRNHGLMVFLDPHQDVWSRFSGGSGAPLWTLELLGLNKAAFMETQAAIVLDGETPPPIKMLWASNYHRLVCQVMFTVFFAGEHFAPKCKVNDLNVGLYLRQHYFDAIMHFARKVAEVPELEDTVLGWESMNEPGHGLIAYPDITKLPDDPEHVKLGSSPTPFQAMLLGLGIPQTVDVWTFTSMGGKKSGTQTICPSKPVWFTELELAEIDLKYKWNRSWPGGCIWGYHGVYEGKTVVRPDYFTFSITGKPLKPHAFVEEFFVEHWLDYEKRIHDIKPDWFVFMQTPVNNKPPDLRGRGIKFNEATTVYTPHYYDGLTLMLKRWKQINVDAVGVVRNHYWSPVLAVRIGEKAIRNCMTDQLRYIKTEGKLLIGENTPCLFSEIGIPYDLDSKRAYQTGQYNSQIRAMDANHNALDQSHLHHTLWVYTANNSHKHGDHWNGEDLSIWSKDDQVKGINDGFRAGEAVIRPYPVAVNGKIKSYGFDISKALFSLTLHATDPGISEVYLPEFYFTEERTGVSTSSGTWKIKSNTLYWSHSSGTQTLRVRGIPKHTEQPCVIM
;
A
#
# COMPACT_ATOMS: atom_id res chain seq x y z
N MET A 1 -12.18 -21.31 -3.56
CA MET A 1 -11.61 -22.19 -2.50
C MET A 1 -11.87 -21.48 -1.19
N ARG A 2 -12.68 -22.04 -0.30
CA ARG A 2 -12.95 -21.40 0.98
C ARG A 2 -11.80 -21.61 1.96
N LEU A 3 -11.38 -20.53 2.61
CA LEU A 3 -10.31 -20.54 3.62
C LEU A 3 -10.89 -20.29 5.01
N ARG A 4 -10.20 -20.81 6.02
CA ARG A 4 -10.41 -20.44 7.43
C ARG A 4 -9.06 -20.21 8.12
N ILE A 5 -9.08 -19.49 9.23
CA ILE A 5 -7.90 -19.30 10.08
C ILE A 5 -7.92 -20.33 11.20
N GLU A 6 -6.80 -21.05 11.36
CA GLU A 6 -6.64 -22.03 12.43
C GLU A 6 -5.17 -22.04 12.89
N ASN A 7 -4.93 -21.70 14.16
CA ASN A 7 -3.59 -21.63 14.76
C ASN A 7 -2.64 -20.67 14.01
N GLY A 8 -3.17 -19.55 13.52
CA GLY A 8 -2.39 -18.55 12.76
C GLY A 8 -2.01 -18.98 11.34
N LEU A 9 -2.70 -19.97 10.78
CA LEU A 9 -2.50 -20.49 9.43
C LEU A 9 -3.80 -20.38 8.62
N PHE A 10 -3.69 -20.10 7.32
CA PHE A 10 -4.81 -20.29 6.39
C PHE A 10 -4.95 -21.78 6.07
N LYS A 11 -6.16 -22.30 6.28
CA LYS A 11 -6.54 -23.69 6.01
C LYS A 11 -7.63 -23.76 4.97
N ASP A 12 -7.48 -24.65 4.00
CA ASP A 12 -8.58 -24.97 3.09
C ASP A 12 -9.60 -25.95 3.72
N GLN A 13 -10.63 -26.29 2.96
CA GLN A 13 -11.68 -27.23 3.39
C GLN A 13 -11.14 -28.64 3.71
N ALA A 14 -10.00 -29.03 3.13
CA ALA A 14 -9.33 -30.30 3.42
C ALA A 14 -8.35 -30.21 4.61
N GLY A 15 -8.23 -29.06 5.27
CA GLY A 15 -7.32 -28.86 6.41
C GLY A 15 -5.84 -28.65 6.01
N ARG A 16 -5.57 -28.45 4.72
CA ARG A 16 -4.21 -28.19 4.20
C ARG A 16 -3.81 -26.76 4.52
N GLU A 17 -2.55 -26.56 4.88
CA GLU A 17 -1.96 -25.22 5.04
C GLU A 17 -1.80 -24.57 3.65
N VAL A 18 -2.43 -23.41 3.45
CA VAL A 18 -2.40 -22.68 2.18
C VAL A 18 -1.47 -21.47 2.30
N ILE A 19 -0.56 -21.30 1.34
CA ILE A 19 0.27 -20.09 1.25
C ILE A 19 -0.33 -19.13 0.24
N LEU A 20 -0.81 -17.98 0.72
CA LEU A 20 -1.21 -16.87 -0.14
C LEU A 20 0.02 -16.17 -0.71
N ARG A 21 0.22 -16.32 -2.02
CA ARG A 21 1.19 -15.57 -2.82
C ARG A 21 0.45 -14.79 -3.87
N GLY A 22 0.49 -13.48 -3.77
CA GLY A 22 -0.30 -12.62 -4.61
C GLY A 22 0.40 -11.40 -5.12
N ILE A 23 -0.41 -10.50 -5.67
CA ILE A 23 0.01 -9.29 -6.37
C ILE A 23 -1.06 -8.21 -6.18
N ASN A 24 -0.62 -6.97 -6.06
CA ASN A 24 -1.47 -5.80 -6.04
C ASN A 24 -2.01 -5.49 -7.45
N LEU A 25 -3.32 -5.42 -7.60
CA LEU A 25 -4.03 -5.19 -8.86
C LEU A 25 -5.01 -4.02 -8.69
N ALA A 26 -4.72 -2.83 -9.20
CA ALA A 26 -3.49 -2.48 -9.92
C ALA A 26 -3.09 -1.04 -9.63
N GLY A 27 -1.85 -0.68 -9.93
CA GLY A 27 -1.38 0.70 -9.78
C GLY A 27 -2.23 1.69 -10.59
N ASP A 28 -2.78 1.25 -11.73
CA ASP A 28 -3.69 2.05 -12.57
C ASP A 28 -5.00 2.43 -11.86
N ALA A 29 -5.42 1.67 -10.84
CA ALA A 29 -6.66 1.90 -10.09
C ALA A 29 -6.62 3.14 -9.20
N LYS A 30 -5.44 3.76 -9.01
CA LYS A 30 -5.26 4.96 -8.19
C LYS A 30 -5.92 6.20 -8.80
N ASN A 31 -6.10 6.23 -10.13
CA ASN A 31 -6.65 7.36 -10.87
C ASN A 31 -7.79 6.89 -11.78
N PRO A 32 -8.75 7.80 -12.11
CA PRO A 32 -9.74 7.46 -13.13
C PRO A 32 -8.99 7.12 -14.42
N PRO A 33 -9.51 6.22 -15.25
CA PRO A 33 -8.86 5.89 -16.51
C PRO A 33 -8.77 7.19 -17.28
N LEU A 34 -7.54 7.72 -17.39
CA LEU A 34 -7.22 9.00 -18.01
C LEU A 34 -8.10 9.14 -19.23
N GLY A 35 -8.86 10.23 -19.33
CA GLY A 35 -9.57 10.51 -20.55
C GLY A 35 -8.60 10.28 -21.72
N ARG A 36 -9.07 9.60 -22.76
CA ARG A 36 -8.61 9.89 -24.13
C ARG A 36 -8.97 11.34 -24.47
N SER A 37 -8.60 12.29 -23.62
CA SER A 37 -8.94 13.69 -23.68
C SER A 37 -7.66 14.42 -24.00
N LYS A 38 -7.55 14.64 -25.30
CA LYS A 38 -6.80 15.68 -25.98
C LYS A 38 -5.31 15.43 -26.23
N SER A 39 -5.01 15.42 -27.53
CA SER A 39 -3.67 15.64 -28.03
C SER A 39 -3.16 17.03 -27.60
N PRO A 40 -1.84 17.26 -27.54
CA PRO A 40 -1.28 18.55 -27.16
C PRO A 40 -1.84 19.76 -27.94
N SER A 41 -2.39 19.55 -29.14
CA SER A 41 -3.00 20.60 -29.96
C SER A 41 -4.40 21.06 -29.53
N GLU A 42 -5.00 20.43 -28.53
CA GLU A 42 -6.36 20.73 -28.06
C GLU A 42 -6.39 21.35 -26.64
N ARG A 43 -5.20 21.62 -26.05
CA ARG A 43 -5.02 22.39 -24.82
C ARG A 43 -5.19 23.89 -25.10
N SER A 44 -5.84 24.62 -24.20
CA SER A 44 -6.03 26.07 -24.31
C SER A 44 -4.95 26.81 -23.50
N ASP A 45 -4.60 28.04 -23.88
CA ASP A 45 -3.53 28.81 -23.24
C ASP A 45 -3.77 29.16 -21.75
N SER A 46 -4.96 28.90 -21.20
CA SER A 46 -5.25 28.99 -19.76
C SER A 46 -4.80 27.77 -18.94
N ASP A 47 -4.25 26.73 -19.58
CA ASP A 47 -3.87 25.45 -18.96
C ASP A 47 -2.45 25.45 -18.35
N SER A 48 -1.91 26.63 -17.99
CA SER A 48 -0.52 26.80 -17.55
C SER A 48 -0.19 26.29 -16.13
N SER A 49 -1.06 25.48 -15.52
CA SER A 49 -0.90 25.04 -14.12
C SER A 49 -0.18 23.70 -13.96
N GLY A 50 0.15 23.00 -15.05
CA GLY A 50 0.78 21.67 -15.02
C GLY A 50 -0.13 20.58 -14.42
N LEU A 51 -1.17 20.91 -13.67
CA LEU A 51 -2.17 19.92 -13.28
C LEU A 51 -2.77 19.29 -14.53
N ILE A 52 -2.96 17.97 -14.52
CA ILE A 52 -3.94 17.34 -15.40
C ILE A 52 -5.23 18.13 -15.17
N VAL A 53 -5.61 18.95 -16.15
CA VAL A 53 -6.85 19.73 -16.13
C VAL A 53 -7.97 18.71 -16.25
N ILE A 54 -8.40 18.22 -15.08
CA ILE A 54 -9.53 17.33 -14.94
C ILE A 54 -10.75 18.24 -14.93
N ASP A 55 -11.21 18.59 -16.13
CA ASP A 55 -12.46 19.31 -16.31
C ASP A 55 -13.62 18.48 -15.74
N ASN A 56 -14.45 19.15 -14.94
CA ASN A 56 -15.63 18.63 -14.24
C ASN A 56 -15.39 17.39 -13.36
N VAL A 57 -14.95 17.61 -12.10
CA VAL A 57 -14.61 16.53 -11.16
C VAL A 57 -15.76 15.53 -10.97
N ASP A 58 -16.99 16.04 -11.03
CA ASP A 58 -18.25 15.32 -10.81
C ASP A 58 -18.55 14.26 -11.91
N GLU A 59 -17.83 14.26 -13.04
CA GLU A 59 -17.99 13.31 -14.16
C GLU A 59 -16.87 12.25 -14.26
N ASN A 60 -15.91 12.22 -13.31
CA ASN A 60 -14.75 11.31 -13.36
C ASN A 60 -15.01 9.91 -12.82
N SER A 61 -15.91 9.18 -13.49
CA SER A 61 -16.08 7.77 -13.22
C SER A 61 -14.78 6.99 -13.42
N TYR A 62 -14.53 6.01 -12.55
CA TYR A 62 -13.38 5.10 -12.64
C TYR A 62 -13.67 3.87 -13.51
N VAL A 63 -14.84 3.80 -14.16
CA VAL A 63 -15.21 2.69 -15.07
C VAL A 63 -14.14 2.49 -16.15
N GLY A 64 -13.56 1.28 -16.20
CA GLY A 64 -12.47 0.95 -17.11
C GLY A 64 -11.07 1.00 -16.47
N SER A 65 -10.96 1.35 -15.20
CA SER A 65 -9.73 1.23 -14.40
C SER A 65 -9.82 0.02 -13.44
N PRO A 66 -8.79 -0.84 -13.32
CA PRO A 66 -7.41 -0.64 -13.80
C PRO A 66 -7.20 -0.87 -15.30
N PHE A 67 -8.12 -1.56 -15.97
CA PHE A 67 -8.08 -1.79 -17.41
C PHE A 67 -9.48 -2.14 -17.95
N PRO A 68 -9.76 -1.99 -19.26
CA PRO A 68 -11.05 -2.33 -19.85
C PRO A 68 -11.44 -3.80 -19.62
N LEU A 69 -12.74 -4.09 -19.46
CA LEU A 69 -13.25 -5.46 -19.28
C LEU A 69 -12.79 -6.43 -20.38
N ALA A 70 -12.64 -5.95 -21.61
CA ALA A 70 -12.20 -6.75 -22.75
C ALA A 70 -10.74 -7.24 -22.64
N GLU A 71 -9.91 -6.54 -21.88
CA GLU A 71 -8.48 -6.85 -21.71
C GLU A 71 -8.21 -7.64 -20.41
N ALA A 72 -9.20 -7.71 -19.52
CA ALA A 72 -9.06 -8.29 -18.19
C ALA A 72 -8.59 -9.75 -18.20
N ASP A 73 -9.12 -10.59 -19.10
CA ASP A 73 -8.73 -12.00 -19.15
C ASP A 73 -7.25 -12.20 -19.50
N ILE A 74 -6.69 -11.33 -20.36
CA ILE A 74 -5.28 -11.38 -20.76
C ILE A 74 -4.38 -11.08 -19.56
N HIS A 75 -4.72 -10.06 -18.78
CA HIS A 75 -3.95 -9.68 -17.60
C HIS A 75 -4.06 -10.74 -16.49
N LEU A 76 -5.26 -11.27 -16.25
CA LEU A 76 -5.49 -12.28 -15.21
C LEU A 76 -4.86 -13.63 -15.55
N GLU A 77 -4.91 -14.06 -16.82
CA GLU A 77 -4.21 -15.26 -17.28
C GLU A 77 -2.70 -15.14 -17.05
N ARG A 78 -2.13 -13.98 -17.36
CA ARG A 78 -0.71 -13.68 -17.16
C ARG A 78 -0.31 -13.80 -15.68
N LEU A 79 -1.10 -13.21 -14.78
CA LEU A 79 -0.86 -13.30 -13.34
C LEU A 79 -1.01 -14.74 -12.82
N LYS A 80 -2.01 -15.48 -13.30
CA LYS A 80 -2.21 -16.89 -12.95
C LYS A 80 -1.03 -17.75 -13.41
N LYS A 81 -0.54 -17.55 -14.63
CA LYS A 81 0.63 -18.26 -15.18
C LYS A 81 1.91 -17.96 -14.42
N ALA A 82 2.06 -16.75 -13.89
CA ALA A 82 3.17 -16.37 -13.00
C ALA A 82 3.13 -17.05 -11.61
N GLY A 83 2.07 -17.82 -11.31
CA GLY A 83 1.93 -18.61 -10.09
C GLY A 83 1.21 -17.89 -8.95
N PHE A 84 0.73 -16.66 -9.16
CA PHE A 84 -0.07 -15.98 -8.15
C PHE A 84 -1.39 -16.73 -7.92
N ASN A 85 -1.82 -16.78 -6.65
CA ASN A 85 -3.10 -17.37 -6.25
C ASN A 85 -4.04 -16.36 -5.59
N THR A 86 -3.54 -15.17 -5.24
CA THR A 86 -4.29 -14.14 -4.52
C THR A 86 -4.07 -12.78 -5.17
N ILE A 87 -5.09 -11.95 -5.20
CA ILE A 87 -5.07 -10.56 -5.65
C ILE A 87 -5.39 -9.66 -4.46
N ARG A 88 -4.58 -8.63 -4.24
CA ARG A 88 -4.99 -7.45 -3.47
C ARG A 88 -5.58 -6.46 -4.44
N TYR A 89 -6.90 -6.35 -4.48
CA TYR A 89 -7.60 -5.52 -5.46
C TYR A 89 -7.77 -4.10 -4.93
N ILE A 90 -7.13 -3.17 -5.60
CA ILE A 90 -7.04 -1.76 -5.22
C ILE A 90 -8.27 -1.03 -5.76
N PHE A 91 -8.93 -0.25 -4.90
CA PHE A 91 -9.89 0.77 -5.29
C PHE A 91 -9.73 1.98 -4.37
N THR A 92 -10.16 3.16 -4.79
CA THR A 92 -10.06 4.37 -3.96
C THR A 92 -11.44 4.80 -3.47
N TRP A 93 -11.48 5.58 -2.39
CA TRP A 93 -12.73 6.23 -1.94
C TRP A 93 -13.28 7.19 -3.02
N ASP A 94 -12.40 7.90 -3.73
CA ASP A 94 -12.74 8.74 -4.88
C ASP A 94 -13.46 7.93 -5.96
N ALA A 95 -13.00 6.72 -6.27
CA ALA A 95 -13.66 5.86 -7.25
C ALA A 95 -15.11 5.49 -6.88
N LEU A 96 -15.45 5.48 -5.59
CA LEU A 96 -16.79 5.18 -5.10
C LEU A 96 -17.68 6.42 -4.98
N GLU A 97 -17.13 7.59 -4.61
CA GLU A 97 -17.91 8.75 -4.15
C GLU A 97 -17.34 10.10 -4.66
N HIS A 98 -16.84 10.15 -5.90
CA HIS A 98 -16.23 11.36 -6.50
C HIS A 98 -17.21 12.53 -6.69
N SER A 99 -18.47 12.27 -7.05
CA SER A 99 -19.45 13.32 -7.39
C SER A 99 -19.95 14.11 -6.18
N GLY A 100 -19.67 13.66 -4.96
CA GLY A 100 -20.09 14.34 -3.73
C GLY A 100 -20.53 13.38 -2.63
N PRO A 101 -20.69 13.89 -1.39
CA PRO A 101 -21.08 13.09 -0.25
C PRO A 101 -22.46 12.42 -0.46
N GLY A 102 -22.50 11.10 -0.28
CA GLY A 102 -23.66 10.23 -0.42
C GLY A 102 -24.01 9.86 -1.86
N ILE A 103 -23.21 10.23 -2.85
CA ILE A 103 -23.47 10.00 -4.27
C ILE A 103 -22.48 8.94 -4.80
N TYR A 104 -22.93 7.68 -4.83
CA TYR A 104 -22.08 6.56 -5.19
C TYR A 104 -22.04 6.28 -6.71
N ASP A 105 -20.88 5.95 -7.24
CA ASP A 105 -20.72 5.49 -8.63
C ASP A 105 -21.05 3.99 -8.76
N ASP A 106 -22.33 3.67 -8.82
CA ASP A 106 -22.82 2.30 -9.02
C ASP A 106 -22.36 1.69 -10.36
N LYS A 107 -22.01 2.51 -11.36
CA LYS A 107 -21.47 2.00 -12.64
C LYS A 107 -20.06 1.48 -12.46
N TYR A 108 -19.21 2.19 -11.72
CA TYR A 108 -17.87 1.72 -11.36
C TYR A 108 -17.96 0.45 -10.50
N ILE A 109 -18.85 0.42 -9.49
CA ILE A 109 -19.07 -0.77 -8.66
C ILE A 109 -19.47 -1.98 -9.52
N ALA A 110 -20.42 -1.81 -10.44
CA ALA A 110 -20.84 -2.88 -11.35
C ALA A 110 -19.71 -3.36 -12.27
N PHE A 111 -18.92 -2.42 -12.82
CA PHE A 111 -17.72 -2.74 -13.60
C PHE A 111 -16.72 -3.57 -12.78
N THR A 112 -16.45 -3.17 -11.54
CA THR A 112 -15.51 -3.87 -10.66
C THR A 112 -16.00 -5.28 -10.33
N ILE A 113 -17.30 -5.46 -10.06
CA ILE A 113 -17.90 -6.79 -9.86
C ILE A 113 -17.65 -7.71 -11.07
N GLU A 114 -17.73 -7.20 -12.30
CA GLU A 114 -17.41 -7.99 -13.50
C GLU A 114 -15.91 -8.36 -13.57
N ILE A 115 -15.00 -7.48 -13.13
CA ILE A 115 -13.58 -7.83 -12.97
C ILE A 115 -13.41 -8.92 -11.90
N LEU A 116 -14.09 -8.84 -10.75
CA LEU A 116 -14.04 -9.87 -9.70
C LEU A 116 -14.54 -11.23 -10.21
N LYS A 117 -15.59 -11.26 -11.05
CA LYS A 117 -16.05 -12.49 -11.71
C LYS A 117 -15.00 -13.06 -12.67
N LYS A 118 -14.25 -12.22 -13.37
CA LYS A 118 -13.12 -12.68 -14.19
C LYS A 118 -11.99 -13.22 -13.32
N ILE A 119 -11.62 -12.56 -12.22
CA ILE A 119 -10.64 -13.06 -11.24
C ILE A 119 -11.01 -14.48 -10.78
N ARG A 120 -12.29 -14.70 -10.44
CA ARG A 120 -12.84 -16.02 -10.12
C ARG A 120 -12.63 -17.03 -11.24
N ASN A 121 -12.96 -16.67 -12.49
CA ASN A 121 -12.84 -17.58 -13.63
C ASN A 121 -11.40 -18.04 -13.90
N HIS A 122 -10.40 -17.24 -13.50
CA HIS A 122 -8.98 -17.61 -13.54
C HIS A 122 -8.51 -18.40 -12.30
N GLY A 123 -9.42 -18.72 -11.36
CA GLY A 123 -9.11 -19.49 -10.16
C GLY A 123 -8.16 -18.75 -9.22
N LEU A 124 -8.32 -17.43 -9.13
CA LEU A 124 -7.62 -16.55 -8.20
C LEU A 124 -8.55 -16.19 -7.03
N MET A 125 -7.98 -15.97 -5.85
CA MET A 125 -8.66 -15.39 -4.70
C MET A 125 -8.41 -13.87 -4.66
N VAL A 126 -9.25 -13.12 -3.96
CA VAL A 126 -9.12 -11.66 -3.87
C VAL A 126 -9.50 -11.14 -2.50
N PHE A 127 -8.79 -10.14 -2.01
CA PHE A 127 -9.27 -9.25 -0.96
C PHE A 127 -9.21 -7.81 -1.46
N LEU A 128 -10.13 -6.98 -0.94
CA LEU A 128 -10.38 -5.63 -1.44
C LEU A 128 -9.68 -4.62 -0.53
N ASP A 129 -8.96 -3.68 -1.13
CA ASP A 129 -8.17 -2.67 -0.45
C ASP A 129 -8.68 -1.26 -0.77
N PRO A 130 -9.28 -0.55 0.22
CA PRO A 130 -9.57 0.87 0.11
C PRO A 130 -8.26 1.67 0.18
N HIS A 131 -7.69 1.88 -1.00
CA HIS A 131 -6.36 2.41 -1.19
C HIS A 131 -6.31 3.93 -1.12
N GLN A 132 -5.22 4.45 -0.57
CA GLN A 132 -4.86 5.86 -0.56
C GLN A 132 -3.34 5.98 -0.48
N ASP A 133 -2.83 7.07 -1.03
CA ASP A 133 -1.49 7.58 -0.71
C ASP A 133 -1.61 9.07 -0.50
N VAL A 134 -1.03 9.56 0.59
CA VAL A 134 -1.01 11.00 0.93
C VAL A 134 -2.40 11.64 0.74
N TRP A 135 -3.43 10.95 1.22
CA TRP A 135 -4.84 11.32 1.25
C TRP A 135 -5.60 11.29 -0.07
N SER A 136 -5.17 12.03 -1.10
CA SER A 136 -5.98 12.26 -2.31
C SER A 136 -5.10 12.52 -3.54
N ARG A 137 -5.64 12.28 -4.74
CA ARG A 137 -4.99 12.70 -5.99
C ARG A 137 -4.80 14.20 -6.11
N PHE A 138 -5.62 14.98 -5.43
CA PHE A 138 -5.48 16.42 -5.36
C PHE A 138 -4.41 16.90 -4.36
N SER A 139 -3.88 16.01 -3.53
CA SER A 139 -2.74 16.27 -2.62
C SER A 139 -1.45 15.58 -3.08
N GLY A 140 -1.35 15.25 -4.37
CA GLY A 140 -0.18 14.64 -4.98
C GLY A 140 -0.12 13.13 -4.82
N GLY A 141 -1.24 12.49 -4.44
CA GLY A 141 -1.31 11.04 -4.28
C GLY A 141 -2.55 10.37 -4.84
N SER A 142 -3.29 9.60 -4.03
CA SER A 142 -4.51 8.90 -4.40
C SER A 142 -5.40 8.67 -3.17
N GLY A 143 -6.69 8.33 -3.34
CA GLY A 143 -7.53 7.92 -2.20
C GLY A 143 -8.86 8.66 -2.10
N ALA A 144 -8.94 9.68 -1.25
CA ALA A 144 -10.14 10.41 -0.92
C ALA A 144 -10.62 11.37 -2.03
N PRO A 145 -11.94 11.54 -2.19
CA PRO A 145 -12.52 12.45 -3.18
C PRO A 145 -12.26 13.92 -2.85
N LEU A 146 -12.32 14.79 -3.87
CA LEU A 146 -12.03 16.23 -3.73
C LEU A 146 -12.87 16.91 -2.66
N TRP A 147 -14.15 16.56 -2.57
CA TRP A 147 -15.08 17.21 -1.64
C TRP A 147 -14.61 17.07 -0.18
N THR A 148 -13.77 16.08 0.16
CA THR A 148 -13.18 15.96 1.50
C THR A 148 -12.23 17.12 1.84
N LEU A 149 -11.50 17.64 0.86
CA LEU A 149 -10.63 18.81 1.00
C LEU A 149 -11.47 20.09 1.07
N GLU A 150 -12.48 20.19 0.20
CA GLU A 150 -13.42 21.33 0.16
C GLU A 150 -14.25 21.43 1.45
N LEU A 151 -14.58 20.29 2.07
CA LEU A 151 -15.24 20.20 3.36
C LEU A 151 -14.48 20.93 4.46
N LEU A 152 -13.14 20.85 4.47
CA LEU A 152 -12.30 21.60 5.42
C LEU A 152 -11.91 23.00 4.95
N GLY A 153 -12.38 23.41 3.77
CA GLY A 153 -12.11 24.71 3.19
C GLY A 153 -10.75 24.81 2.52
N LEU A 154 -10.15 23.70 2.09
CA LEU A 154 -8.86 23.67 1.40
C LEU A 154 -9.05 23.85 -0.11
N ASN A 155 -8.46 24.90 -0.66
CA ASN A 155 -8.44 25.23 -2.07
C ASN A 155 -7.22 24.60 -2.76
N LYS A 156 -7.45 23.54 -3.55
CA LYS A 156 -6.40 22.84 -4.30
C LYS A 156 -5.57 23.76 -5.21
N ALA A 157 -6.16 24.84 -5.72
CA ALA A 157 -5.50 25.77 -6.64
C ALA A 157 -4.34 26.56 -6.01
N ALA A 158 -4.16 26.47 -4.69
CA ALA A 158 -3.07 27.11 -3.97
C ALA A 158 -2.06 26.10 -3.37
N PHE A 159 -2.25 24.78 -3.55
CA PHE A 159 -1.43 23.76 -2.89
C PHE A 159 0.04 23.83 -3.26
N MET A 160 0.36 23.92 -4.55
CA MET A 160 1.75 23.98 -5.03
C MET A 160 2.46 25.26 -4.58
N GLU A 161 1.76 26.39 -4.65
CA GLU A 161 2.31 27.70 -4.32
C GLU A 161 2.58 27.85 -2.81
N THR A 162 1.63 27.40 -1.98
CA THR A 162 1.80 27.35 -0.51
C THR A 162 2.67 26.18 -0.07
N GLN A 163 2.98 25.24 -0.97
CA GLN A 163 3.51 23.92 -0.66
C GLN A 163 2.72 23.16 0.43
N ALA A 164 1.41 23.42 0.52
CA ALA A 164 0.50 22.67 1.39
C ALA A 164 0.39 21.19 0.96
N ALA A 165 0.61 20.93 -0.33
CA ALA A 165 0.91 19.62 -0.90
C ALA A 165 1.76 19.82 -2.18
N ILE A 166 2.65 18.89 -2.47
CA ILE A 166 3.39 18.82 -3.73
C ILE A 166 2.61 17.93 -4.68
N VAL A 167 2.02 18.54 -5.70
CA VAL A 167 1.26 17.87 -6.76
C VAL A 167 2.10 17.92 -8.03
N LEU A 168 2.48 16.75 -8.54
CA LEU A 168 3.27 16.64 -9.77
C LEU A 168 2.33 16.54 -10.97
N ASP A 169 2.75 17.08 -12.12
CA ASP A 169 1.99 17.11 -13.37
C ASP A 169 1.96 15.77 -14.12
N GLY A 170 2.68 14.75 -13.63
CA GLY A 170 2.81 13.43 -14.25
C GLY A 170 3.61 13.42 -15.57
N GLU A 171 3.75 14.57 -16.24
CA GLU A 171 4.51 14.72 -17.48
C GLU A 171 6.00 14.96 -17.23
N THR A 172 6.33 15.71 -16.17
CA THR A 172 7.71 16.04 -15.79
C THR A 172 8.14 15.15 -14.64
N PRO A 173 9.21 14.33 -14.80
CA PRO A 173 9.75 13.56 -13.70
C PRO A 173 10.11 14.47 -12.52
N PRO A 174 9.77 14.12 -11.28
CA PRO A 174 10.11 14.96 -10.15
C PRO A 174 11.63 15.12 -10.06
N PRO A 175 12.12 16.33 -9.72
CA PRO A 175 13.56 16.58 -9.60
C PRO A 175 14.19 15.77 -8.45
N ILE A 176 13.37 15.33 -7.50
CA ILE A 176 13.76 14.51 -6.35
C ILE A 176 12.89 13.25 -6.34
N LYS A 177 13.55 12.08 -6.34
CA LYS A 177 12.87 10.78 -6.26
C LYS A 177 12.12 10.63 -4.94
N MET A 178 10.92 10.05 -4.96
CA MET A 178 10.07 9.85 -3.77
C MET A 178 9.63 11.15 -3.07
N LEU A 179 9.70 12.32 -3.73
CA LEU A 179 9.32 13.60 -3.12
C LEU A 179 7.85 13.61 -2.66
N TRP A 180 6.97 12.89 -3.36
CA TRP A 180 5.55 12.79 -3.03
C TRP A 180 5.33 12.28 -1.59
N ALA A 181 6.16 11.38 -1.08
CA ALA A 181 6.03 10.82 0.27
C ALA A 181 6.23 11.89 1.36
N SER A 182 6.90 13.01 1.04
CA SER A 182 7.00 14.17 1.96
C SER A 182 5.64 14.84 2.22
N ASN A 183 4.62 14.59 1.39
CA ASN A 183 3.29 15.18 1.56
C ASN A 183 2.60 14.73 2.85
N TYR A 184 2.92 13.55 3.39
CA TYR A 184 2.42 13.11 4.71
C TYR A 184 2.69 14.14 5.81
N HIS A 185 3.74 14.95 5.63
CA HIS A 185 4.21 15.96 6.60
C HIS A 185 3.93 17.40 6.15
N ARG A 186 3.05 17.59 5.16
CA ARG A 186 2.60 18.91 4.72
C ARG A 186 1.18 19.18 5.18
N LEU A 187 0.78 20.44 5.08
CA LEU A 187 -0.45 20.96 5.67
C LEU A 187 -1.68 20.13 5.33
N VAL A 188 -1.84 19.69 4.07
CA VAL A 188 -3.03 18.95 3.65
C VAL A 188 -3.12 17.61 4.40
N CYS A 189 -2.09 16.75 4.34
CA CYS A 189 -2.14 15.47 5.04
C CYS A 189 -2.19 15.64 6.56
N GLN A 190 -1.45 16.61 7.12
CA GLN A 190 -1.50 16.95 8.54
C GLN A 190 -2.92 17.27 8.97
N VAL A 191 -3.64 18.10 8.21
CA VAL A 191 -5.02 18.48 8.51
C VAL A 191 -5.96 17.28 8.33
N MET A 192 -5.92 16.64 7.16
CA MET A 192 -6.90 15.61 6.79
C MET A 192 -6.80 14.38 7.69
N PHE A 193 -5.61 13.83 7.92
CA PHE A 193 -5.47 12.65 8.80
C PHE A 193 -5.82 12.96 10.26
N THR A 194 -5.44 14.15 10.76
CA THR A 194 -5.79 14.55 12.14
C THR A 194 -7.30 14.66 12.32
N VAL A 195 -7.97 15.32 11.38
CA VAL A 195 -9.42 15.50 11.45
C VAL A 195 -10.16 14.18 11.21
N PHE A 196 -9.72 13.39 10.24
CA PHE A 196 -10.34 12.10 9.92
C PHE A 196 -10.32 11.18 11.14
N PHE A 197 -9.17 10.99 11.80
CA PHE A 197 -9.08 10.06 12.93
C PHE A 197 -9.48 10.68 14.28
N ALA A 198 -9.33 11.99 14.46
CA ALA A 198 -9.44 12.62 15.78
C ALA A 198 -10.07 14.04 15.75
N GLY A 199 -10.94 14.31 14.77
CA GLY A 199 -11.61 15.60 14.60
C GLY A 199 -12.41 16.06 15.82
N GLU A 200 -12.97 15.13 16.59
CA GLU A 200 -13.67 15.44 17.84
C GLU A 200 -12.72 15.96 18.91
N HIS A 201 -11.46 15.51 18.90
CA HIS A 201 -10.46 15.90 19.89
C HIS A 201 -9.81 17.24 19.54
N PHE A 202 -9.42 17.40 18.27
CA PHE A 202 -8.58 18.52 17.86
C PHE A 202 -9.32 19.59 17.05
N ALA A 203 -10.48 19.26 16.47
CA ALA A 203 -11.33 20.20 15.74
C ALA A 203 -12.79 20.25 16.28
N PRO A 204 -13.03 20.27 17.63
CA PRO A 204 -14.38 20.14 18.19
C PRO A 204 -15.35 21.25 17.77
N LYS A 205 -14.84 22.43 17.38
CA LYS A 205 -15.68 23.55 16.92
C LYS A 205 -16.10 23.42 15.45
N CYS A 206 -15.50 22.51 14.69
CA CYS A 206 -15.81 22.29 13.28
C CYS A 206 -16.92 21.26 13.14
N LYS A 207 -18.12 21.73 12.81
CA LYS A 207 -19.30 20.92 12.56
C LYS A 207 -19.88 21.22 11.19
N VAL A 208 -20.37 20.16 10.56
CA VAL A 208 -21.12 20.21 9.30
C VAL A 208 -22.40 19.43 9.51
N ASN A 209 -23.55 20.06 9.24
CA ASN A 209 -24.87 19.49 9.48
C ASN A 209 -25.01 18.95 10.92
N ASP A 210 -24.58 19.77 11.89
CA ASP A 210 -24.53 19.49 13.33
C ASP A 210 -23.63 18.33 13.79
N LEU A 211 -22.97 17.63 12.87
CA LEU A 211 -22.02 16.55 13.15
C LEU A 211 -20.58 17.10 13.17
N ASN A 212 -19.71 16.58 14.05
CA ASN A 212 -18.28 16.91 13.99
C ASN A 212 -17.72 16.49 12.64
N VAL A 213 -16.88 17.34 12.04
CA VAL A 213 -16.36 17.11 10.68
C VAL A 213 -15.52 15.82 10.54
N GLY A 214 -14.85 15.36 11.59
CA GLY A 214 -14.15 14.08 11.61
C GLY A 214 -15.10 12.89 11.55
N LEU A 215 -16.18 12.92 12.34
CA LEU A 215 -17.25 11.92 12.28
C LEU A 215 -17.93 11.90 10.91
N TYR A 216 -18.20 13.07 10.33
CA TYR A 216 -18.77 13.19 8.99
C TYR A 216 -17.91 12.48 7.95
N LEU A 217 -16.59 12.76 7.92
CA LEU A 217 -15.67 12.11 6.98
C LEU A 217 -15.61 10.59 7.18
N ARG A 218 -15.48 10.11 8.42
CA ARG A 218 -15.42 8.67 8.71
C ARG A 218 -16.72 7.96 8.34
N GLN A 219 -17.86 8.58 8.61
CA GLN A 219 -19.16 8.02 8.25
C GLN A 219 -19.28 7.85 6.74
N HIS A 220 -18.97 8.87 5.95
CA HIS A 220 -19.02 8.77 4.49
C HIS A 220 -18.03 7.74 3.93
N TYR A 221 -16.80 7.70 4.47
CA TYR A 221 -15.81 6.68 4.10
C TYR A 221 -16.35 5.26 4.35
N PHE A 222 -16.89 4.99 5.54
CA PHE A 222 -17.49 3.70 5.85
C PHE A 222 -18.71 3.42 4.98
N ASP A 223 -19.62 4.37 4.82
CA ASP A 223 -20.86 4.16 4.09
C ASP A 223 -20.60 3.85 2.60
N ALA A 224 -19.62 4.51 1.98
CA ALA A 224 -19.18 4.22 0.61
C ALA A 224 -18.61 2.80 0.47
N ILE A 225 -17.69 2.39 1.35
CA ILE A 225 -17.11 1.05 1.30
C ILE A 225 -18.16 -0.01 1.62
N MET A 226 -19.01 0.22 2.62
CA MET A 226 -20.08 -0.71 2.99
C MET A 226 -21.13 -0.83 1.88
N HIS A 227 -21.39 0.24 1.13
CA HIS A 227 -22.23 0.18 -0.06
C HIS A 227 -21.64 -0.74 -1.12
N PHE A 228 -20.35 -0.59 -1.43
CA PHE A 228 -19.64 -1.51 -2.33
C PHE A 228 -19.65 -2.95 -1.78
N ALA A 229 -19.35 -3.14 -0.50
CA ALA A 229 -19.31 -4.46 0.13
C ALA A 229 -20.67 -5.18 0.08
N ARG A 230 -21.79 -4.48 0.32
CA ARG A 230 -23.14 -5.05 0.14
C ARG A 230 -23.37 -5.49 -1.31
N LYS A 231 -22.95 -4.70 -2.30
CA LYS A 231 -23.07 -5.06 -3.73
C LYS A 231 -22.24 -6.28 -4.10
N VAL A 232 -21.07 -6.46 -3.50
CA VAL A 232 -20.28 -7.70 -3.67
C VAL A 232 -20.96 -8.89 -2.99
N ALA A 233 -21.53 -8.71 -1.79
CA ALA A 233 -22.24 -9.77 -1.06
C ALA A 233 -23.53 -10.24 -1.76
N GLU A 234 -24.17 -9.37 -2.55
CA GLU A 234 -25.33 -9.69 -3.39
C GLU A 234 -25.01 -10.62 -4.57
N VAL A 235 -23.73 -10.97 -4.82
CA VAL A 235 -23.29 -11.81 -5.94
C VAL A 235 -22.78 -13.18 -5.43
N PRO A 236 -23.62 -14.23 -5.39
CA PRO A 236 -23.26 -15.52 -4.80
C PRO A 236 -22.06 -16.21 -5.47
N GLU A 237 -21.84 -15.94 -6.76
CA GLU A 237 -20.71 -16.51 -7.51
C GLU A 237 -19.35 -16.13 -6.88
N LEU A 238 -19.26 -14.98 -6.21
CA LEU A 238 -18.02 -14.46 -5.63
C LEU A 238 -17.70 -15.01 -4.23
N GLU A 239 -18.59 -15.80 -3.62
CA GLU A 239 -18.45 -16.26 -2.24
C GLU A 239 -17.14 -17.01 -1.96
N ASP A 240 -16.68 -17.81 -2.91
CA ASP A 240 -15.45 -18.61 -2.80
C ASP A 240 -14.18 -17.91 -3.33
N THR A 241 -14.32 -16.65 -3.77
CA THR A 241 -13.27 -15.84 -4.42
C THR A 241 -12.90 -14.64 -3.57
N VAL A 242 -13.89 -13.90 -3.06
CA VAL A 242 -13.67 -12.72 -2.20
C VAL A 242 -13.43 -13.17 -0.77
N LEU A 243 -12.17 -13.11 -0.34
CA LEU A 243 -11.72 -13.49 1.00
C LEU A 243 -12.14 -12.49 2.06
N GLY A 244 -12.19 -11.19 1.73
CA GLY A 244 -12.48 -10.14 2.69
C GLY A 244 -11.97 -8.76 2.28
N TRP A 245 -11.83 -7.89 3.28
CA TRP A 245 -11.60 -6.45 3.10
C TRP A 245 -10.47 -5.96 4.01
N GLU A 246 -9.57 -5.17 3.46
CA GLU A 246 -8.57 -4.41 4.22
C GLU A 246 -9.16 -3.10 4.73
N SER A 247 -8.64 -2.58 5.84
CA SER A 247 -9.23 -1.44 6.53
C SER A 247 -8.99 -0.10 5.83
N MET A 248 -7.74 0.20 5.50
CA MET A 248 -7.30 1.42 4.84
C MET A 248 -5.81 1.28 4.50
N ASN A 249 -5.42 1.66 3.30
CA ASN A 249 -4.00 1.68 2.94
C ASN A 249 -3.20 2.69 3.77
N GLU A 250 -2.09 2.26 4.36
CA GLU A 250 -1.02 3.04 4.99
C GLU A 250 -1.53 4.25 5.80
N PRO A 251 -2.36 4.05 6.84
CA PRO A 251 -3.04 5.15 7.52
C PRO A 251 -2.05 6.13 8.14
N GLY A 252 -2.14 7.40 7.76
CA GLY A 252 -1.30 8.48 8.28
C GLY A 252 -1.76 8.98 9.65
N HIS A 253 -0.81 9.35 10.52
CA HIS A 253 -1.11 9.84 11.87
C HIS A 253 -1.48 11.34 11.95
N GLY A 254 -1.24 12.10 10.88
CA GLY A 254 -1.43 13.54 10.87
C GLY A 254 -0.59 14.22 11.98
N LEU A 255 -1.25 14.94 12.88
CA LEU A 255 -0.66 15.60 14.04
C LEU A 255 -1.01 14.90 15.36
N ILE A 256 -1.67 13.75 15.34
CA ILE A 256 -2.13 13.07 16.55
C ILE A 256 -0.92 12.66 17.41
N ALA A 257 -0.90 13.09 18.67
CA ALA A 257 0.23 12.93 19.60
C ALA A 257 1.53 13.64 19.14
N TYR A 258 1.44 14.62 18.25
CA TYR A 258 2.60 15.40 17.80
C TYR A 258 3.05 16.38 18.90
N PRO A 259 4.29 16.27 19.41
CA PRO A 259 4.68 16.90 20.68
C PRO A 259 4.88 18.41 20.62
N ASP A 260 5.39 18.92 19.50
CA ASP A 260 5.72 20.35 19.38
C ASP A 260 5.68 20.78 17.91
N ILE A 261 4.60 21.45 17.50
CA ILE A 261 4.38 21.88 16.11
C ILE A 261 5.42 22.88 15.58
N THR A 262 6.27 23.43 16.44
CA THR A 262 7.36 24.33 16.03
C THR A 262 8.62 23.60 15.59
N LYS A 263 8.65 22.27 15.72
CA LYS A 263 9.81 21.43 15.39
C LYS A 263 9.44 20.35 14.38
N LEU A 264 10.41 19.96 13.57
CA LEU A 264 10.38 18.68 12.87
C LEU A 264 10.73 17.59 13.88
N PRO A 265 10.06 16.43 13.89
CA PRO A 265 10.36 15.39 14.85
C PRO A 265 11.68 14.71 14.44
N ASP A 266 12.45 14.22 15.39
CA ASP A 266 13.68 13.45 15.09
C ASP A 266 13.38 11.99 14.66
N ASP A 267 12.10 11.61 14.67
CA ASP A 267 11.63 10.27 14.35
C ASP A 267 11.96 9.86 12.90
N PRO A 268 12.61 8.69 12.68
CA PRO A 268 12.86 8.14 11.35
C PRO A 268 11.58 7.82 10.53
N GLU A 269 10.39 7.70 11.14
CA GLU A 269 9.11 7.57 10.43
C GLU A 269 8.75 8.85 9.64
N HIS A 270 9.32 9.99 10.02
CA HIS A 270 9.09 11.26 9.35
C HIS A 270 10.02 11.43 8.15
N VAL A 271 9.53 11.11 6.94
CA VAL A 271 10.29 11.27 5.69
C VAL A 271 10.56 12.76 5.41
N LYS A 272 11.78 13.21 5.74
CA LYS A 272 12.28 14.56 5.44
C LYS A 272 12.97 14.56 4.07
N LEU A 273 12.34 15.19 3.09
CA LEU A 273 12.86 15.25 1.72
C LEU A 273 12.39 16.51 1.00
N GLY A 274 13.30 17.16 0.26
CA GLY A 274 13.02 18.46 -0.34
C GLY A 274 12.76 19.52 0.73
N SER A 275 11.92 20.50 0.44
CA SER A 275 11.44 21.43 1.46
C SER A 275 10.62 20.70 2.53
N SER A 276 10.92 20.93 3.80
CA SER A 276 10.27 20.24 4.93
C SER A 276 9.88 21.29 5.98
N PRO A 277 8.69 21.91 5.86
CA PRO A 277 8.19 22.84 6.87
C PRO A 277 7.88 22.11 8.18
N THR A 278 8.11 22.77 9.31
CA THR A 278 7.47 22.34 10.58
C THR A 278 5.95 22.46 10.45
N PRO A 279 5.14 21.75 11.26
CA PRO A 279 3.69 21.89 11.17
C PRO A 279 3.22 23.35 11.33
N PHE A 280 3.83 24.14 12.20
CA PHE A 280 3.50 25.55 12.34
C PHE A 280 3.91 26.37 11.11
N GLN A 281 5.08 26.12 10.53
CA GLN A 281 5.47 26.76 9.26
C GLN A 281 4.49 26.39 8.14
N ALA A 282 4.03 25.14 8.08
CA ALA A 282 3.05 24.69 7.09
C ALA A 282 1.70 25.41 7.28
N MET A 283 1.25 25.64 8.53
CA MET A 283 0.07 26.46 8.81
C MET A 283 0.22 27.90 8.33
N LEU A 284 1.36 28.54 8.58
CA LEU A 284 1.64 29.91 8.14
C LEU A 284 1.73 30.02 6.61
N LEU A 285 2.39 29.07 5.96
CA LEU A 285 2.42 28.98 4.49
C LEU A 285 0.99 28.82 3.93
N GLY A 286 0.14 28.03 4.57
CA GLY A 286 -1.27 27.90 4.22
C GLY A 286 -2.07 29.19 4.38
N LEU A 287 -1.65 30.12 5.23
CA LEU A 287 -2.23 31.47 5.31
C LEU A 287 -1.66 32.43 4.26
N GLY A 288 -0.76 31.97 3.38
CA GLY A 288 -0.04 32.83 2.43
C GLY A 288 1.08 33.64 3.08
N ILE A 289 1.52 33.27 4.29
CA ILE A 289 2.61 33.98 4.99
C ILE A 289 3.95 33.35 4.60
N PRO A 290 4.91 34.12 4.06
CA PRO A 290 6.21 33.57 3.66
C PRO A 290 6.96 32.89 4.81
N GLN A 291 7.59 31.75 4.53
CA GLN A 291 8.41 31.02 5.50
C GLN A 291 9.75 30.59 4.88
N THR A 292 10.81 30.60 5.69
CA THR A 292 12.07 29.94 5.36
C THR A 292 12.09 28.57 6.02
N VAL A 293 12.08 27.52 5.21
CA VAL A 293 11.97 26.12 5.65
C VAL A 293 13.27 25.38 5.40
N ASP A 294 13.50 24.31 6.15
CA ASP A 294 14.66 23.45 5.94
C ASP A 294 14.50 22.63 4.66
N VAL A 295 15.61 22.40 3.96
CA VAL A 295 15.67 21.53 2.79
C VAL A 295 16.51 20.30 3.13
N TRP A 296 15.98 19.12 2.79
CA TRP A 296 16.55 17.83 3.12
C TRP A 296 16.85 17.00 1.87
N THR A 297 17.93 16.22 1.91
CA THR A 297 18.25 15.19 0.93
C THR A 297 18.43 13.84 1.60
N PHE A 298 18.22 12.75 0.87
CA PHE A 298 18.44 11.40 1.38
C PHE A 298 19.78 10.85 0.89
N THR A 299 20.56 10.27 1.82
CA THR A 299 21.88 9.68 1.55
C THR A 299 21.91 8.23 2.03
N SER A 300 23.01 7.51 1.80
CA SER A 300 23.18 6.16 2.37
C SER A 300 23.26 6.13 3.89
N MET A 301 23.44 7.28 4.54
CA MET A 301 23.42 7.44 6.00
C MET A 301 22.06 7.97 6.50
N GLY A 302 21.04 8.01 5.63
CA GLY A 302 19.71 8.57 5.94
C GLY A 302 19.53 10.02 5.48
N GLY A 303 18.47 10.65 5.98
CA GLY A 303 18.11 12.03 5.69
C GLY A 303 19.12 13.03 6.28
N LYS A 304 19.49 14.04 5.50
CA LYS A 304 20.41 15.11 5.89
C LYS A 304 19.88 16.47 5.45
N LYS A 305 19.88 17.45 6.35
CA LYS A 305 19.64 18.86 6.01
C LYS A 305 20.71 19.33 5.04
N SER A 306 20.30 19.78 3.85
CA SER A 306 21.17 20.27 2.79
C SER A 306 21.15 21.79 2.66
N GLY A 307 20.16 22.48 3.25
CA GLY A 307 20.06 23.92 3.19
C GLY A 307 18.74 24.45 3.74
N THR A 308 18.35 25.64 3.28
CA THR A 308 17.05 26.26 3.54
C THR A 308 16.49 26.83 2.24
N GLN A 309 15.17 26.98 2.16
CA GLN A 309 14.46 27.60 1.05
C GLN A 309 13.39 28.55 1.60
N THR A 310 13.31 29.76 1.04
CA THR A 310 12.20 30.67 1.32
C THR A 310 11.07 30.43 0.33
N ILE A 311 9.86 30.23 0.84
CA ILE A 311 8.63 30.05 0.08
C ILE A 311 7.77 31.28 0.33
N CYS A 312 7.30 31.93 -0.74
CA CYS A 312 6.55 33.17 -0.69
C CYS A 312 5.23 33.02 -1.47
N PRO A 313 4.17 32.47 -0.85
CA PRO A 313 2.89 32.33 -1.52
C PRO A 313 2.19 33.70 -1.65
N SER A 314 1.48 33.93 -2.74
CA SER A 314 0.69 35.14 -3.00
C SER A 314 -0.76 35.03 -2.54
N LYS A 315 -1.24 33.81 -2.28
CA LYS A 315 -2.62 33.50 -1.83
C LYS A 315 -2.63 32.39 -0.78
N PRO A 316 -3.64 32.38 0.12
CA PRO A 316 -3.81 31.31 1.09
C PRO A 316 -4.34 30.03 0.44
N VAL A 317 -4.18 28.91 1.15
CA VAL A 317 -4.81 27.63 0.80
C VAL A 317 -6.28 27.55 1.21
N TRP A 318 -6.72 28.46 2.08
CA TRP A 318 -8.07 28.40 2.63
C TRP A 318 -9.04 29.17 1.73
N PHE A 319 -10.21 28.59 1.46
CA PHE A 319 -11.30 29.30 0.81
C PHE A 319 -11.70 30.55 1.60
N THR A 320 -12.05 31.59 0.85
CA THR A 320 -12.73 32.79 1.35
C THR A 320 -14.15 32.46 1.81
N GLU A 321 -14.77 33.37 2.57
CA GLU A 321 -16.17 33.21 3.01
C GLU A 321 -17.14 33.03 1.82
N LEU A 322 -16.89 33.73 0.71
CA LEU A 322 -17.71 33.63 -0.51
C LEU A 322 -17.54 32.26 -1.18
N GLU A 323 -16.30 31.81 -1.40
CA GLU A 323 -16.02 30.49 -1.98
C GLU A 323 -16.60 29.37 -1.10
N LEU A 324 -16.54 29.51 0.23
CA LEU A 324 -17.16 28.56 1.15
C LEU A 324 -18.69 28.54 1.02
N ALA A 325 -19.34 29.70 0.92
CA ALA A 325 -20.78 29.75 0.75
C ALA A 325 -21.23 29.05 -0.54
N GLU A 326 -20.46 29.17 -1.63
CA GLU A 326 -20.72 28.48 -2.89
C GLU A 326 -20.56 26.96 -2.76
N ILE A 327 -19.48 26.50 -2.12
CA ILE A 327 -19.22 25.07 -1.88
C ILE A 327 -20.26 24.47 -0.93
N ASP A 328 -20.61 25.17 0.14
CA ASP A 328 -21.61 24.74 1.10
C ASP A 328 -23.00 24.66 0.44
N LEU A 329 -23.32 25.59 -0.47
CA LEU A 329 -24.53 25.50 -1.29
C LEU A 329 -24.51 24.28 -2.24
N LYS A 330 -23.37 24.02 -2.91
CA LYS A 330 -23.19 22.86 -3.82
C LYS A 330 -23.50 21.55 -3.10
N TYR A 331 -22.92 21.32 -1.92
CA TYR A 331 -23.04 20.06 -1.19
C TYR A 331 -24.11 20.06 -0.08
N LYS A 332 -24.88 21.15 0.05
CA LYS A 332 -25.92 21.34 1.07
C LYS A 332 -25.37 21.21 2.50
N TRP A 333 -24.22 21.81 2.75
CA TRP A 333 -23.59 21.85 4.04
C TRP A 333 -24.03 23.07 4.85
N ASN A 334 -24.31 22.85 6.12
CA ASN A 334 -24.42 23.89 7.14
C ASN A 334 -23.18 23.83 8.03
N ARG A 335 -22.29 24.82 7.88
CA ARG A 335 -20.95 24.85 8.48
C ARG A 335 -20.89 25.77 9.70
N SER A 336 -20.18 25.36 10.74
CA SER A 336 -20.08 26.12 12.01
C SER A 336 -18.84 27.02 12.15
N TRP A 337 -17.95 27.07 11.16
CA TRP A 337 -16.75 27.93 11.19
C TRP A 337 -16.68 28.82 9.94
N PRO A 338 -16.19 30.06 10.08
CA PRO A 338 -16.29 31.09 9.03
C PRO A 338 -15.24 30.96 7.91
N GLY A 339 -14.56 29.81 7.80
CA GLY A 339 -13.40 29.64 6.93
C GLY A 339 -12.07 30.05 7.53
N GLY A 340 -11.01 30.04 6.71
CA GLY A 340 -9.63 30.16 7.17
C GLY A 340 -9.10 28.90 7.85
N CYS A 341 -7.91 29.00 8.44
CA CYS A 341 -7.24 27.86 9.07
C CYS A 341 -7.96 27.40 10.34
N ILE A 342 -8.42 26.14 10.32
CA ILE A 342 -9.12 25.53 11.45
C ILE A 342 -8.30 25.52 12.75
N TRP A 343 -6.97 25.44 12.68
CA TRP A 343 -6.12 25.45 13.87
C TRP A 343 -6.03 26.84 14.51
N GLY A 344 -6.03 27.90 13.70
CA GLY A 344 -6.17 29.28 14.19
C GLY A 344 -7.52 29.48 14.89
N TYR A 345 -8.61 28.98 14.29
CA TYR A 345 -9.95 29.01 14.88
C TYR A 345 -10.05 28.27 16.24
N HIS A 346 -9.22 27.24 16.42
CA HIS A 346 -9.13 26.54 17.69
C HIS A 346 -8.24 27.24 18.71
N GLY A 347 -7.45 28.26 18.33
CA GLY A 347 -6.51 28.98 19.20
C GLY A 347 -5.16 28.28 19.34
N VAL A 348 -4.74 27.49 18.34
CA VAL A 348 -3.39 26.87 18.33
C VAL A 348 -2.31 27.95 18.18
N TYR A 349 -2.61 29.00 17.44
CA TYR A 349 -1.75 30.17 17.24
C TYR A 349 -2.60 31.44 17.08
N GLU A 350 -1.95 32.59 17.23
CA GLU A 350 -2.53 33.92 16.98
C GLU A 350 -1.57 34.73 16.10
N GLY A 351 -2.07 35.18 14.94
CA GLY A 351 -1.23 35.83 13.94
C GLY A 351 -0.07 34.94 13.50
N LYS A 352 1.17 35.35 13.82
CA LYS A 352 2.41 34.60 13.51
C LYS A 352 3.03 33.94 14.74
N THR A 353 2.32 33.93 15.87
CA THR A 353 2.83 33.43 17.15
C THR A 353 2.10 32.18 17.57
N VAL A 354 2.84 31.11 17.86
CA VAL A 354 2.28 29.88 18.44
C VAL A 354 1.79 30.15 19.86
N VAL A 355 0.59 29.66 20.19
CA VAL A 355 -0.02 29.80 21.53
C VAL A 355 0.03 28.46 22.27
N ARG A 356 -0.23 27.35 21.57
CA ARG A 356 -0.24 25.98 22.14
C ARG A 356 0.60 25.04 21.27
N PRO A 357 1.93 24.96 21.50
CA PRO A 357 2.82 24.15 20.67
C PRO A 357 2.54 22.65 20.76
N ASP A 358 1.99 22.19 21.88
CA ASP A 358 1.70 20.81 22.25
C ASP A 358 0.20 20.45 22.14
N TYR A 359 -0.59 21.28 21.44
CA TYR A 359 -2.05 21.15 21.34
C TYR A 359 -2.52 19.72 21.00
N PHE A 360 -1.78 19.03 20.13
CA PHE A 360 -2.16 17.71 19.63
C PHE A 360 -1.74 16.54 20.55
N THR A 361 -1.21 16.83 21.74
CA THR A 361 -0.87 15.83 22.76
C THR A 361 -1.94 15.69 23.84
N PHE A 362 -3.07 16.40 23.73
CA PHE A 362 -4.16 16.34 24.69
C PHE A 362 -5.48 16.01 24.02
N SER A 363 -6.26 15.13 24.64
CA SER A 363 -7.66 14.88 24.25
C SER A 363 -8.56 16.10 24.49
N ILE A 364 -9.81 16.07 23.99
CA ILE A 364 -10.80 17.13 24.21
C ILE A 364 -11.04 17.45 25.70
N THR A 365 -10.88 16.47 26.59
CA THR A 365 -11.06 16.66 28.04
C THR A 365 -9.79 17.16 28.73
N GLY A 366 -8.73 17.49 27.98
CA GLY A 366 -7.43 17.91 28.52
C GLY A 366 -6.56 16.78 29.06
N LYS A 367 -6.92 15.50 28.84
CA LYS A 367 -6.08 14.36 29.25
C LYS A 367 -4.90 14.19 28.28
N PRO A 368 -3.66 14.06 28.77
CA PRO A 368 -2.49 13.79 27.93
C PRO A 368 -2.60 12.45 27.18
N LEU A 369 -2.17 12.46 25.93
CA LEU A 369 -2.04 11.31 25.04
C LEU A 369 -0.65 10.69 25.18
N LYS A 370 -0.55 9.38 24.92
CA LYS A 370 0.74 8.67 24.88
C LYS A 370 1.46 8.90 23.54
N PRO A 371 2.80 8.74 23.48
CA PRO A 371 3.60 8.91 22.24
C PRO A 371 3.21 8.04 21.04
N HIS A 372 2.36 7.03 21.21
CA HIS A 372 1.82 6.19 20.13
C HIS A 372 0.29 6.12 20.15
N ALA A 373 -0.37 7.14 20.71
CA ALA A 373 -1.82 7.17 20.85
C ALA A 373 -2.55 7.04 19.51
N PHE A 374 -1.94 7.44 18.38
CA PHE A 374 -2.54 7.22 17.07
C PHE A 374 -2.82 5.73 16.82
N VAL A 375 -1.79 4.88 16.84
CA VAL A 375 -1.94 3.45 16.57
C VAL A 375 -2.71 2.76 17.69
N GLU A 376 -2.42 3.09 18.94
CA GLU A 376 -3.02 2.41 20.08
C GLU A 376 -4.50 2.82 20.27
N GLU A 377 -4.87 4.08 20.14
CA GLU A 377 -6.21 4.55 20.50
C GLU A 377 -7.04 4.79 19.23
N PHE A 378 -6.69 5.78 18.42
CA PHE A 378 -7.53 6.26 17.33
C PHE A 378 -7.65 5.27 16.15
N PHE A 379 -6.56 4.63 15.75
CA PHE A 379 -6.57 3.61 14.69
C PHE A 379 -7.34 2.37 15.13
N VAL A 380 -7.14 1.89 16.37
CA VAL A 380 -7.85 0.71 16.89
C VAL A 380 -9.36 0.98 16.94
N GLU A 381 -9.79 2.15 17.39
CA GLU A 381 -11.21 2.52 17.40
C GLU A 381 -11.80 2.53 15.97
N HIS A 382 -11.09 3.12 15.01
CA HIS A 382 -11.49 3.11 13.60
C HIS A 382 -11.58 1.68 13.04
N TRP A 383 -10.57 0.86 13.31
CA TRP A 383 -10.49 -0.51 12.80
C TRP A 383 -11.59 -1.41 13.39
N LEU A 384 -11.91 -1.28 14.69
CA LEU A 384 -12.98 -2.05 15.33
C LEU A 384 -14.37 -1.71 14.75
N ASP A 385 -14.64 -0.43 14.46
CA ASP A 385 -15.89 -0.04 13.77
C ASP A 385 -15.93 -0.63 12.35
N TYR A 386 -14.80 -0.57 11.62
CA TYR A 386 -14.68 -1.18 10.31
C TYR A 386 -14.92 -2.70 10.32
N GLU A 387 -14.26 -3.43 11.23
CA GLU A 387 -14.43 -4.87 11.42
C GLU A 387 -15.90 -5.21 11.66
N LYS A 388 -16.53 -4.52 12.61
CA LYS A 388 -17.93 -4.73 12.94
C LYS A 388 -18.83 -4.54 11.72
N ARG A 389 -18.66 -3.47 10.95
CA ARG A 389 -19.51 -3.16 9.79
C ARG A 389 -19.35 -4.17 8.66
N ILE A 390 -18.12 -4.64 8.42
CA ILE A 390 -17.88 -5.72 7.45
C ILE A 390 -18.58 -7.01 7.87
N HIS A 391 -18.49 -7.38 9.16
CA HIS A 391 -19.15 -8.60 9.67
C HIS A 391 -20.67 -8.49 9.77
N ASP A 392 -21.22 -7.28 9.95
CA ASP A 392 -22.67 -7.03 9.83
C ASP A 392 -23.19 -7.34 8.42
N ILE A 393 -22.34 -7.22 7.38
CA ILE A 393 -22.67 -7.59 5.99
C ILE A 393 -22.42 -9.08 5.76
N LYS A 394 -21.23 -9.58 6.08
CA LYS A 394 -20.84 -10.98 5.89
C LYS A 394 -19.90 -11.45 7.01
N PRO A 395 -20.37 -12.27 7.96
CA PRO A 395 -19.61 -12.67 9.14
C PRO A 395 -18.35 -13.50 8.87
N ASP A 396 -18.26 -14.15 7.71
CA ASP A 396 -17.15 -15.04 7.35
C ASP A 396 -16.08 -14.37 6.50
N TRP A 397 -16.22 -13.08 6.17
CA TRP A 397 -15.16 -12.32 5.53
C TRP A 397 -14.01 -12.02 6.49
N PHE A 398 -12.79 -12.17 5.96
CA PHE A 398 -11.61 -11.71 6.66
C PHE A 398 -11.55 -10.18 6.70
N VAL A 399 -11.02 -9.66 7.80
CA VAL A 399 -10.73 -8.23 7.96
C VAL A 399 -9.22 -8.10 8.10
N PHE A 400 -8.60 -7.53 7.06
CA PHE A 400 -7.16 -7.33 6.99
C PHE A 400 -6.82 -6.02 7.72
N MET A 401 -6.08 -6.12 8.82
CA MET A 401 -5.65 -5.00 9.66
C MET A 401 -4.33 -4.44 9.15
N GLN A 402 -4.43 -3.40 8.34
CA GLN A 402 -3.26 -2.69 7.87
C GLN A 402 -2.88 -1.59 8.85
N THR A 403 -1.74 -1.78 9.51
CA THR A 403 -1.18 -0.77 10.41
C THR A 403 -0.36 0.24 9.60
N PRO A 404 -0.04 1.42 10.18
CA PRO A 404 0.87 2.36 9.54
C PRO A 404 2.22 1.70 9.21
N VAL A 405 2.84 2.15 8.12
CA VAL A 405 4.04 1.53 7.55
C VAL A 405 5.21 1.61 8.51
N ASN A 406 5.88 0.48 8.76
CA ASN A 406 6.99 0.35 9.69
C ASN A 406 6.64 0.67 11.17
N ASN A 407 5.41 1.06 11.51
CA ASN A 407 5.01 1.26 12.90
C ASN A 407 4.82 -0.08 13.61
N LYS A 408 4.93 -0.04 14.94
CA LYS A 408 4.57 -1.19 15.77
C LYS A 408 3.05 -1.40 15.69
N PRO A 409 2.53 -2.64 15.50
CA PRO A 409 1.09 -2.88 15.54
C PRO A 409 0.53 -2.63 16.95
N PRO A 410 -0.79 -2.38 17.07
CA PRO A 410 -1.40 -2.08 18.37
C PRO A 410 -1.29 -3.28 19.33
N ASP A 411 -1.09 -2.99 20.63
CA ASP A 411 -1.08 -4.02 21.68
C ASP A 411 -2.51 -4.41 22.12
N LEU A 412 -3.24 -5.07 21.23
CA LEU A 412 -4.62 -5.52 21.50
C LEU A 412 -4.66 -6.50 22.68
N ARG A 413 -3.71 -7.43 22.74
CA ARG A 413 -3.64 -8.47 23.77
C ARG A 413 -3.31 -7.87 25.13
N GLY A 414 -2.25 -7.06 25.23
CA GLY A 414 -1.83 -6.42 26.47
C GLY A 414 -2.87 -5.45 27.02
N ARG A 415 -3.69 -4.85 26.14
CA ARG A 415 -4.79 -3.95 26.51
C ARG A 415 -6.15 -4.65 26.67
N GLY A 416 -6.23 -5.95 26.39
CA GLY A 416 -7.48 -6.73 26.52
C GLY A 416 -8.59 -6.31 25.54
N ILE A 417 -8.22 -5.75 24.39
CA ILE A 417 -9.16 -5.35 23.33
C ILE A 417 -9.80 -6.60 22.72
N LYS A 418 -11.12 -6.58 22.54
CA LYS A 418 -11.89 -7.66 21.93
C LYS A 418 -12.10 -7.40 20.45
N PHE A 419 -11.85 -8.42 19.64
CA PHE A 419 -12.00 -8.44 18.19
C PHE A 419 -12.20 -9.89 17.71
N ASN A 420 -12.48 -10.10 16.42
CA ASN A 420 -12.73 -11.44 15.89
C ASN A 420 -11.45 -12.11 15.37
N GLU A 421 -10.72 -12.76 16.28
CA GLU A 421 -9.49 -13.52 15.97
C GLU A 421 -9.65 -14.62 14.90
N ALA A 422 -10.87 -15.08 14.61
CA ALA A 422 -11.12 -16.10 13.59
C ALA A 422 -11.12 -15.53 12.16
N THR A 423 -11.21 -14.22 12.02
CA THR A 423 -11.30 -13.53 10.72
C THR A 423 -10.26 -12.41 10.54
N THR A 424 -9.55 -12.01 11.59
CA THR A 424 -8.53 -10.97 11.50
C THR A 424 -7.23 -11.49 10.89
N VAL A 425 -6.68 -10.73 9.96
CA VAL A 425 -5.35 -10.96 9.37
C VAL A 425 -4.50 -9.71 9.60
N TYR A 426 -3.29 -9.86 10.13
CA TYR A 426 -2.36 -8.74 10.27
C TYR A 426 -1.65 -8.47 8.94
N THR A 427 -1.76 -7.24 8.43
CA THR A 427 -1.23 -6.87 7.12
C THR A 427 -0.21 -5.73 7.13
N PRO A 428 1.03 -5.96 7.58
CA PRO A 428 2.09 -4.97 7.49
C PRO A 428 2.63 -4.82 6.06
N HIS A 429 3.26 -3.68 5.79
CA HIS A 429 4.04 -3.45 4.57
C HIS A 429 5.54 -3.57 4.85
N TYR A 430 6.31 -3.89 3.81
CA TYR A 430 7.76 -3.86 3.89
C TYR A 430 8.40 -3.40 2.58
N TYR A 431 9.27 -2.41 2.68
CA TYR A 431 10.18 -2.01 1.62
C TYR A 431 11.60 -1.89 2.16
N ASP A 432 12.56 -2.35 1.36
CA ASP A 432 13.97 -2.08 1.63
C ASP A 432 14.25 -0.59 1.44
N GLY A 433 14.28 0.17 2.54
CA GLY A 433 14.33 1.63 2.51
C GLY A 433 15.54 2.19 1.74
N LEU A 434 16.72 1.56 1.84
CA LEU A 434 17.90 2.01 1.10
C LEU A 434 17.77 1.77 -0.41
N THR A 435 17.30 0.61 -0.82
CA THR A 435 17.07 0.30 -2.24
C THR A 435 15.97 1.18 -2.81
N LEU A 436 14.86 1.38 -2.07
CA LEU A 436 13.74 2.21 -2.50
C LEU A 436 14.13 3.68 -2.65
N MET A 437 14.80 4.27 -1.65
CA MET A 437 15.14 5.70 -1.66
C MET A 437 16.29 6.02 -2.61
N LEU A 438 17.31 5.15 -2.71
CA LEU A 438 18.46 5.39 -3.59
C LEU A 438 18.24 4.88 -5.02
N LYS A 439 17.21 4.05 -5.26
CA LYS A 439 16.97 3.30 -6.50
C LYS A 439 18.25 2.59 -6.98
N ARG A 440 18.94 1.92 -6.07
CA ARG A 440 20.16 1.14 -6.34
C ARG A 440 20.24 -0.07 -5.42
N TRP A 441 20.57 -1.22 -5.98
CA TRP A 441 20.93 -2.40 -5.18
C TRP A 441 22.43 -2.33 -4.82
N LYS A 442 22.74 -2.23 -3.52
CA LYS A 442 24.13 -2.09 -3.02
C LYS A 442 24.55 -3.29 -2.20
N GLN A 443 25.86 -3.52 -2.10
CA GLN A 443 26.44 -4.51 -1.18
C GLN A 443 26.53 -4.02 0.28
N ILE A 444 25.85 -2.92 0.61
CA ILE A 444 25.71 -2.40 1.96
C ILE A 444 24.23 -2.09 2.17
N ASN A 445 23.68 -2.51 3.30
CA ASN A 445 22.30 -2.24 3.71
C ASN A 445 22.22 -1.97 5.22
N VAL A 446 21.02 -1.68 5.73
CA VAL A 446 20.75 -1.36 7.13
C VAL A 446 19.54 -2.16 7.62
N ASP A 447 19.60 -2.64 8.86
CA ASP A 447 18.43 -3.13 9.59
C ASP A 447 17.51 -1.95 9.97
N ALA A 448 16.68 -1.52 9.03
CA ALA A 448 15.81 -0.36 9.20
C ALA A 448 14.76 -0.59 10.30
N VAL A 449 14.16 -1.79 10.35
CA VAL A 449 13.18 -2.14 11.39
C VAL A 449 13.82 -2.10 12.77
N GLY A 450 15.01 -2.68 12.95
CA GLY A 450 15.71 -2.63 14.22
C GLY A 450 16.12 -1.21 14.64
N VAL A 451 16.45 -0.32 13.69
CA VAL A 451 16.69 1.10 13.97
C VAL A 451 15.41 1.80 14.45
N VAL A 452 14.29 1.65 13.72
CA VAL A 452 13.00 2.26 14.08
C VAL A 452 12.48 1.70 15.43
N ARG A 453 12.80 0.44 15.75
CA ARG A 453 12.45 -0.19 17.04
C ARG A 453 13.47 0.05 18.16
N ASN A 454 14.48 0.92 17.96
CA ASN A 454 15.51 1.24 18.94
C ASN A 454 16.28 0.00 19.48
N HIS A 455 16.50 -1.03 18.65
CA HIS A 455 17.27 -2.22 19.03
C HIS A 455 18.77 -1.96 19.17
N TYR A 456 19.24 -0.84 18.63
CA TYR A 456 20.65 -0.49 18.57
C TYR A 456 20.93 0.76 19.41
N TRP A 457 21.97 0.72 20.24
CA TRP A 457 22.46 1.92 20.94
C TRP A 457 23.13 2.93 19.99
N SER A 458 23.50 2.49 18.77
CA SER A 458 24.03 3.34 17.69
C SER A 458 23.62 2.79 16.32
N PRO A 459 23.09 3.62 15.39
CA PRO A 459 22.67 3.19 14.05
C PRO A 459 23.76 2.51 13.22
N VAL A 460 25.05 2.78 13.48
CA VAL A 460 26.17 2.13 12.78
C VAL A 460 26.15 0.60 12.97
N LEU A 461 25.61 0.10 14.08
CA LEU A 461 25.51 -1.33 14.35
C LEU A 461 24.40 -2.03 13.55
N ALA A 462 23.50 -1.26 12.94
CA ALA A 462 22.48 -1.77 12.05
C ALA A 462 23.01 -2.02 10.63
N VAL A 463 24.24 -1.57 10.30
CA VAL A 463 24.84 -1.74 8.98
C VAL A 463 25.14 -3.22 8.69
N ARG A 464 24.86 -3.65 7.46
CA ARG A 464 25.11 -5.01 6.95
C ARG A 464 25.90 -4.91 5.66
N ILE A 465 26.97 -5.69 5.55
CA ILE A 465 27.88 -5.66 4.40
C ILE A 465 27.91 -7.04 3.75
N GLY A 466 27.70 -7.07 2.43
CA GLY A 466 27.70 -8.26 1.61
C GLY A 466 26.32 -8.93 1.50
N GLU A 467 26.08 -9.56 0.35
CA GLU A 467 24.80 -10.18 -0.03
C GLU A 467 24.22 -11.11 1.04
N LYS A 468 25.06 -11.98 1.62
CA LYS A 468 24.60 -12.93 2.64
C LYS A 468 24.10 -12.21 3.90
N ALA A 469 24.80 -11.19 4.36
CA ALA A 469 24.39 -10.43 5.54
C ALA A 469 23.11 -9.62 5.29
N ILE A 470 22.97 -9.06 4.09
CA ILE A 470 21.77 -8.31 3.68
C ILE A 470 20.56 -9.24 3.64
N ARG A 471 20.67 -10.39 2.97
CA ARG A 471 19.56 -11.37 2.88
C ARG A 471 19.14 -11.89 4.24
N ASN A 472 20.10 -12.24 5.11
CA ASN A 472 19.81 -12.65 6.48
C ASN A 472 19.11 -11.53 7.27
N CYS A 473 19.57 -10.29 7.12
CA CYS A 473 18.95 -9.12 7.75
C CYS A 473 17.49 -8.94 7.31
N MET A 474 17.20 -9.05 6.01
CA MET A 474 15.82 -8.98 5.52
C MET A 474 14.96 -10.11 6.11
N THR A 475 15.47 -11.35 6.16
CA THR A 475 14.79 -12.47 6.83
C THR A 475 14.48 -12.16 8.29
N ASP A 476 15.47 -11.64 9.03
CA ASP A 476 15.32 -11.35 10.46
C ASP A 476 14.30 -10.22 10.70
N GLN A 477 14.30 -9.19 9.86
CA GLN A 477 13.32 -8.10 9.90
C GLN A 477 11.88 -8.61 9.65
N LEU A 478 11.67 -9.42 8.60
CA LEU A 478 10.33 -9.94 8.31
C LEU A 478 9.83 -10.90 9.39
N ARG A 479 10.72 -11.74 9.92
CA ARG A 479 10.39 -12.64 11.04
C ARG A 479 10.09 -11.86 12.32
N TYR A 480 10.82 -10.78 12.58
CA TYR A 480 10.55 -9.88 13.70
C TYR A 480 9.14 -9.29 13.60
N ILE A 481 8.78 -8.69 12.46
CA ILE A 481 7.45 -8.09 12.24
C ILE A 481 6.33 -9.14 12.44
N LYS A 482 6.50 -10.35 11.88
CA LYS A 482 5.55 -11.46 12.08
C LYS A 482 5.38 -11.83 13.55
N THR A 483 6.49 -11.91 14.28
CA THR A 483 6.50 -12.29 15.70
C THR A 483 5.90 -11.18 16.57
N GLU A 484 6.19 -9.92 16.23
CA GLU A 484 5.62 -8.73 16.87
C GLU A 484 4.09 -8.72 16.73
N GLY A 485 3.55 -8.99 15.53
CA GLY A 485 2.11 -9.13 15.31
C GLY A 485 1.47 -10.24 16.15
N LYS A 486 2.10 -11.41 16.24
CA LYS A 486 1.59 -12.51 17.09
C LYS A 486 1.56 -12.17 18.59
N LEU A 487 2.60 -11.47 19.05
CA LEU A 487 2.73 -11.10 20.46
C LEU A 487 1.65 -10.09 20.86
N LEU A 488 1.41 -9.09 20.01
CA LEU A 488 0.61 -7.90 20.32
C LEU A 488 -0.86 -8.05 19.91
N ILE A 489 -1.13 -8.71 18.79
CA ILE A 489 -2.49 -8.93 18.27
C ILE A 489 -3.02 -10.28 18.77
N GLY A 490 -2.33 -11.38 18.45
CA GLY A 490 -2.68 -12.72 18.94
C GLY A 490 -2.07 -13.86 18.13
N GLU A 491 -1.88 -15.03 18.76
CA GLU A 491 -1.25 -16.20 18.14
C GLU A 491 -2.06 -16.80 16.98
N ASN A 492 -3.39 -16.63 17.01
CA ASN A 492 -4.27 -17.10 15.95
C ASN A 492 -4.29 -16.17 14.72
N THR A 493 -3.70 -14.98 14.79
CA THR A 493 -3.72 -14.00 13.68
C THR A 493 -2.62 -14.31 12.67
N PRO A 494 -2.94 -14.64 11.40
CA PRO A 494 -1.94 -14.79 10.34
C PRO A 494 -1.30 -13.45 9.99
N CYS A 495 -0.06 -13.49 9.50
CA CYS A 495 0.66 -12.32 9.01
C CYS A 495 0.81 -12.43 7.50
N LEU A 496 0.27 -11.46 6.77
CA LEU A 496 0.38 -11.34 5.31
C LEU A 496 1.00 -9.99 4.97
N PHE A 497 2.13 -9.95 4.29
CA PHE A 497 2.68 -8.68 3.81
C PHE A 497 1.86 -8.19 2.62
N SER A 498 0.90 -7.28 2.85
CA SER A 498 -0.02 -6.82 1.80
C SER A 498 0.70 -5.94 0.76
N GLU A 499 1.89 -5.44 1.08
CA GLU A 499 2.82 -4.90 0.11
C GLU A 499 4.27 -5.22 0.43
N ILE A 500 4.99 -5.65 -0.62
CA ILE A 500 6.45 -5.78 -0.65
C ILE A 500 6.92 -5.76 -2.10
N GLY A 501 8.02 -5.07 -2.39
CA GLY A 501 8.49 -4.94 -3.77
C GLY A 501 9.84 -4.28 -3.91
N ILE A 502 10.20 -3.99 -5.16
CA ILE A 502 11.41 -3.25 -5.51
C ILE A 502 11.10 -2.23 -6.61
N PRO A 503 11.89 -1.16 -6.71
CA PRO A 503 11.95 -0.37 -7.92
C PRO A 503 12.61 -1.12 -9.07
N TYR A 504 12.09 -0.90 -10.27
CA TYR A 504 12.63 -1.41 -11.53
C TYR A 504 13.50 -0.37 -12.26
N ASP A 505 13.38 0.91 -11.92
CA ASP A 505 14.23 2.00 -12.43
C ASP A 505 15.63 2.06 -11.77
N LEU A 506 16.10 0.93 -11.23
CA LEU A 506 17.41 0.82 -10.59
C LEU A 506 18.56 1.25 -11.49
N ASP A 507 19.61 1.76 -10.86
CA ASP A 507 20.88 2.07 -11.52
C ASP A 507 20.69 3.01 -12.72
N SER A 508 19.82 4.03 -12.52
CA SER A 508 19.46 5.01 -13.53
C SER A 508 18.83 4.37 -14.78
N LYS A 509 17.86 3.46 -14.58
CA LYS A 509 17.11 2.80 -15.67
C LYS A 509 17.99 1.98 -16.64
N ARG A 510 19.18 1.53 -16.20
CA ARG A 510 20.14 0.81 -17.06
C ARG A 510 19.53 -0.41 -17.74
N ALA A 511 18.66 -1.15 -17.04
CA ALA A 511 18.02 -2.36 -17.56
C ALA A 511 17.17 -2.10 -18.82
N TYR A 512 16.61 -0.91 -18.98
CA TYR A 512 15.70 -0.58 -20.10
C TYR A 512 16.46 -0.43 -21.42
N GLN A 513 17.75 -0.11 -21.35
CA GLN A 513 18.62 -0.01 -22.51
C GLN A 513 19.27 -1.36 -22.85
N THR A 514 19.57 -2.17 -21.82
CA THR A 514 20.35 -3.40 -21.98
C THR A 514 19.51 -4.66 -22.05
N GLY A 515 18.25 -4.61 -21.60
CA GLY A 515 17.40 -5.79 -21.34
C GLY A 515 17.87 -6.63 -20.15
N GLN A 516 18.89 -6.18 -19.39
CA GLN A 516 19.51 -6.96 -18.32
C GLN A 516 19.09 -6.46 -16.94
N TYR A 517 18.19 -7.19 -16.29
CA TYR A 517 17.60 -6.86 -14.98
C TYR A 517 18.40 -7.40 -13.78
N ASN A 518 19.73 -7.55 -13.87
CA ASN A 518 20.54 -8.24 -12.84
C ASN A 518 20.40 -7.65 -11.42
N SER A 519 20.36 -6.33 -11.27
CA SER A 519 20.19 -5.68 -9.96
C SER A 519 18.79 -5.93 -9.39
N GLN A 520 17.78 -5.88 -10.25
CA GLN A 520 16.38 -6.11 -9.92
C GLN A 520 16.16 -7.59 -9.54
N ILE A 521 16.75 -8.53 -10.29
CA ILE A 521 16.72 -9.96 -9.96
C ILE A 521 17.33 -10.21 -8.58
N ARG A 522 18.49 -9.61 -8.27
CA ARG A 522 19.13 -9.76 -6.95
C ARG A 522 18.29 -9.19 -5.82
N ALA A 523 17.75 -7.99 -6.00
CA ALA A 523 16.92 -7.33 -5.00
C ALA A 523 15.60 -8.08 -4.75
N MET A 524 14.92 -8.50 -5.82
CA MET A 524 13.67 -9.27 -5.73
C MET A 524 13.90 -10.68 -5.16
N ASP A 525 14.99 -11.34 -5.55
CA ASP A 525 15.37 -12.64 -4.99
C ASP A 525 15.68 -12.53 -3.48
N ALA A 526 16.30 -11.43 -3.03
CA ALA A 526 16.52 -11.18 -1.60
C ALA A 526 15.20 -11.06 -0.82
N ASN A 527 14.23 -10.28 -1.34
CA ASN A 527 12.88 -10.17 -0.77
C ASN A 527 12.18 -11.54 -0.68
N HIS A 528 12.14 -12.30 -1.78
CA HIS A 528 11.48 -13.61 -1.76
C HIS A 528 12.19 -14.63 -0.86
N ASN A 529 13.52 -14.57 -0.74
CA ASN A 529 14.21 -15.45 0.20
C ASN A 529 13.85 -15.14 1.65
N ALA A 530 13.69 -13.87 2.00
CA ALA A 530 13.24 -13.46 3.33
C ALA A 530 11.80 -13.94 3.61
N LEU A 531 10.90 -13.81 2.63
CA LEU A 531 9.53 -14.30 2.70
C LEU A 531 9.47 -15.83 2.89
N ASP A 532 10.24 -16.57 2.10
CA ASP A 532 10.26 -18.03 2.13
C ASP A 532 10.84 -18.58 3.44
N GLN A 533 11.96 -18.04 3.90
CA GLN A 533 12.57 -18.43 5.18
C GLN A 533 11.75 -18.04 6.42
N SER A 534 10.73 -17.20 6.25
CA SER A 534 9.84 -16.74 7.31
C SER A 534 8.44 -17.35 7.22
N HIS A 535 8.17 -18.15 6.19
CA HIS A 535 6.85 -18.71 5.86
C HIS A 535 5.77 -17.63 5.86
N LEU A 536 5.97 -16.60 5.03
CA LEU A 536 5.11 -15.45 4.96
C LEU A 536 4.23 -15.45 3.72
N HIS A 537 2.96 -15.14 3.96
CA HIS A 537 2.04 -14.73 2.90
C HIS A 537 2.43 -13.33 2.43
N HIS A 538 2.20 -13.03 1.15
CA HIS A 538 2.46 -11.70 0.63
C HIS A 538 1.67 -11.39 -0.63
N THR A 539 1.51 -10.10 -0.90
CA THR A 539 1.15 -9.56 -2.21
C THR A 539 2.27 -8.62 -2.67
N LEU A 540 2.84 -8.91 -3.84
CA LEU A 540 3.89 -8.05 -4.41
C LEU A 540 3.31 -6.69 -4.79
N TRP A 541 4.10 -5.63 -4.63
CA TRP A 541 3.82 -4.32 -5.22
C TRP A 541 4.69 -4.15 -6.47
N VAL A 542 4.14 -3.99 -7.67
CA VAL A 542 2.71 -3.94 -8.07
C VAL A 542 2.52 -4.53 -9.47
N TYR A 543 1.28 -4.78 -9.91
CA TYR A 543 0.99 -4.94 -11.33
C TYR A 543 0.32 -3.66 -11.85
N THR A 544 0.88 -3.06 -12.90
CA THR A 544 0.32 -1.87 -13.55
C THR A 544 0.23 -2.14 -15.05
N ALA A 545 -0.98 -2.15 -15.60
CA ALA A 545 -1.27 -2.54 -16.98
C ALA A 545 -0.82 -1.50 -18.00
N ASN A 546 -0.74 -0.22 -17.64
CA ASN A 546 -0.25 0.85 -18.51
C ASN A 546 1.23 1.20 -18.28
N ASN A 547 1.97 0.48 -17.44
CA ASN A 547 3.34 0.84 -17.07
C ASN A 547 4.26 0.95 -18.30
N SER A 548 5.16 1.94 -18.26
CA SER A 548 6.16 2.19 -19.30
C SER A 548 7.53 2.54 -18.72
N HIS A 549 8.60 2.29 -19.47
CA HIS A 549 9.98 2.65 -19.08
C HIS A 549 10.15 4.17 -18.91
N LYS A 550 9.39 4.95 -19.69
CA LYS A 550 9.47 6.41 -19.69
C LYS A 550 8.82 6.99 -18.43
N HIS A 551 7.56 6.65 -18.18
CA HIS A 551 6.72 7.30 -17.18
C HIS A 551 6.48 6.47 -15.92
N GLY A 552 6.92 5.20 -15.89
CA GLY A 552 6.63 4.31 -14.79
C GLY A 552 5.15 4.00 -14.74
N ASP A 553 4.52 4.21 -13.59
CA ASP A 553 3.11 3.99 -13.32
C ASP A 553 2.15 5.11 -13.79
N HIS A 554 2.66 6.11 -14.51
CA HIS A 554 1.90 7.25 -15.00
C HIS A 554 1.24 8.11 -13.90
N TRP A 555 1.71 8.00 -12.65
CA TRP A 555 1.17 8.74 -11.51
C TRP A 555 2.19 9.71 -10.92
N ASN A 556 3.23 9.21 -10.25
CA ASN A 556 4.22 10.04 -9.54
C ASN A 556 5.66 9.78 -10.02
N GLY A 557 5.80 9.04 -11.13
CA GLY A 557 7.07 8.61 -11.70
C GLY A 557 7.66 7.38 -11.02
N GLU A 558 6.91 6.70 -10.15
CA GLU A 558 7.31 5.42 -9.61
C GLU A 558 7.28 4.33 -10.65
N ASP A 559 8.25 3.44 -10.55
CA ASP A 559 8.39 2.34 -11.48
C ASP A 559 8.61 1.05 -10.71
N LEU A 560 7.56 0.59 -10.03
CA LEU A 560 7.58 -0.59 -9.15
C LEU A 560 6.88 -1.82 -9.78
N SER A 561 6.27 -1.66 -10.96
CA SER A 561 5.46 -2.74 -11.56
C SER A 561 6.30 -3.97 -11.91
N ILE A 562 5.83 -5.18 -11.63
CA ILE A 562 6.53 -6.40 -12.07
C ILE A 562 6.42 -6.64 -13.58
N TRP A 563 5.60 -5.85 -14.27
CA TRP A 563 5.32 -5.99 -15.69
C TRP A 563 5.31 -4.62 -16.38
N SER A 564 5.80 -4.56 -17.60
CA SER A 564 5.75 -3.38 -18.47
C SER A 564 5.41 -3.81 -19.88
N LYS A 565 4.60 -3.01 -20.58
CA LYS A 565 4.29 -3.23 -21.98
C LYS A 565 5.54 -3.09 -22.87
N ASP A 566 6.48 -2.22 -22.48
CA ASP A 566 7.72 -1.99 -23.23
C ASP A 566 8.66 -3.20 -23.22
N ASP A 567 8.52 -4.11 -22.25
CA ASP A 567 9.28 -5.36 -22.18
C ASP A 567 8.57 -6.53 -22.88
N GLN A 568 7.36 -6.32 -23.42
CA GLN A 568 6.58 -7.35 -24.11
C GLN A 568 7.04 -7.52 -25.57
N VAL A 569 8.03 -8.38 -25.81
CA VAL A 569 8.68 -8.49 -27.13
C VAL A 569 8.18 -9.68 -27.95
N LYS A 570 7.90 -10.84 -27.33
CA LYS A 570 7.69 -12.10 -28.08
C LYS A 570 6.25 -12.62 -28.07
N GLY A 571 5.42 -12.25 -27.09
CA GLY A 571 4.06 -12.79 -26.99
C GLY A 571 3.21 -12.15 -25.90
N ILE A 572 1.93 -12.52 -25.85
CA ILE A 572 0.93 -11.87 -24.99
C ILE A 572 1.17 -12.07 -23.48
N ASN A 573 1.93 -13.11 -23.10
CA ASN A 573 2.27 -13.43 -21.70
C ASN A 573 3.70 -13.00 -21.30
N ASP A 574 4.43 -12.33 -22.19
CA ASP A 574 5.77 -11.78 -21.96
C ASP A 574 5.69 -10.39 -21.28
N GLY A 575 6.83 -9.81 -20.90
CA GLY A 575 6.95 -8.45 -20.33
C GLY A 575 7.13 -8.39 -18.81
N PHE A 576 7.32 -9.54 -18.15
CA PHE A 576 7.70 -9.56 -16.75
C PHE A 576 9.13 -9.09 -16.55
N ARG A 577 9.30 -8.13 -15.65
CA ARG A 577 10.59 -7.57 -15.28
C ARG A 577 11.18 -8.37 -14.13
N ALA A 578 12.45 -8.79 -14.27
CA ALA A 578 13.10 -9.71 -13.33
C ALA A 578 12.30 -11.02 -13.10
N GLY A 579 11.69 -11.57 -14.17
CA GLY A 579 10.83 -12.74 -14.12
C GLY A 579 11.47 -13.95 -13.44
N GLU A 580 12.79 -14.10 -13.51
CA GLU A 580 13.58 -15.14 -12.83
C GLU A 580 13.36 -15.13 -11.29
N ALA A 581 13.26 -13.94 -10.70
CA ALA A 581 13.03 -13.79 -9.27
C ALA A 581 11.54 -13.80 -8.92
N VAL A 582 10.70 -13.15 -9.74
CA VAL A 582 9.26 -13.00 -9.52
C VAL A 582 8.51 -14.34 -9.68
N ILE A 583 8.79 -15.07 -10.76
CA ILE A 583 8.05 -16.27 -11.16
C ILE A 583 8.79 -17.50 -10.64
N ARG A 584 8.50 -17.89 -9.40
CA ARG A 584 9.30 -18.88 -8.66
C ARG A 584 8.45 -19.93 -7.93
N PRO A 585 8.98 -21.16 -7.72
CA PRO A 585 8.22 -22.24 -7.13
C PRO A 585 7.87 -21.98 -5.66
N TYR A 586 6.76 -22.55 -5.20
CA TYR A 586 6.34 -22.48 -3.80
C TYR A 586 5.26 -23.52 -3.45
N PRO A 587 5.13 -23.89 -2.17
CA PRO A 587 4.03 -24.72 -1.72
C PRO A 587 2.71 -23.94 -1.80
N VAL A 588 1.74 -24.41 -2.58
CA VAL A 588 0.43 -23.78 -2.74
C VAL A 588 -0.50 -24.22 -1.61
N ALA A 589 -0.63 -25.53 -1.42
CA ALA A 589 -1.42 -26.15 -0.36
C ALA A 589 -0.70 -27.40 0.16
N VAL A 590 -0.49 -27.50 1.47
CA VAL A 590 0.32 -28.56 2.08
C VAL A 590 -0.51 -29.37 3.07
N ASN A 591 -0.55 -30.69 2.86
CA ASN A 591 -1.16 -31.62 3.82
C ASN A 591 -0.22 -31.83 5.02
N GLY A 592 -0.33 -30.95 6.01
CA GLY A 592 0.51 -30.96 7.21
C GLY A 592 0.87 -29.55 7.65
N LYS A 593 1.94 -29.45 8.44
CA LYS A 593 2.53 -28.18 8.87
C LYS A 593 3.88 -27.98 8.19
N ILE A 594 4.05 -26.85 7.51
CA ILE A 594 5.31 -26.48 6.87
C ILE A 594 6.39 -26.26 7.95
N LYS A 595 7.56 -26.86 7.76
CA LYS A 595 8.74 -26.69 8.63
C LYS A 595 9.78 -25.79 8.00
N SER A 596 10.00 -25.91 6.70
CA SER A 596 10.86 -25.04 5.91
C SER A 596 10.55 -25.20 4.43
N TYR A 597 10.72 -24.13 3.65
CA TYR A 597 10.85 -24.23 2.20
C TYR A 597 11.73 -23.10 1.67
N GLY A 598 12.18 -23.25 0.42
CA GLY A 598 12.94 -22.20 -0.25
C GLY A 598 13.37 -22.60 -1.65
N PHE A 599 13.81 -21.60 -2.42
CA PHE A 599 14.26 -21.75 -3.79
C PHE A 599 15.63 -21.12 -4.00
N ASP A 600 16.61 -21.93 -4.44
CA ASP A 600 17.92 -21.47 -4.90
C ASP A 600 17.85 -21.23 -6.40
N ILE A 601 17.70 -19.96 -6.77
CA ILE A 601 17.57 -19.49 -8.16
C ILE A 601 18.78 -19.87 -9.02
N SER A 602 19.98 -19.87 -8.44
CA SER A 602 21.25 -20.17 -9.15
C SER A 602 21.39 -21.66 -9.51
N LYS A 603 20.70 -22.52 -8.76
CA LYS A 603 20.70 -23.97 -8.96
C LYS A 603 19.38 -24.52 -9.49
N ALA A 604 18.38 -23.66 -9.69
CA ALA A 604 17.00 -24.03 -9.95
C ALA A 604 16.53 -25.17 -9.00
N LEU A 605 16.81 -25.02 -7.71
CA LEU A 605 16.55 -26.05 -6.69
C LEU A 605 15.51 -25.55 -5.68
N PHE A 606 14.32 -26.15 -5.71
CA PHE A 606 13.30 -25.97 -4.70
C PHE A 606 13.39 -27.08 -3.65
N SER A 607 13.22 -26.73 -2.38
CA SER A 607 13.17 -27.67 -1.26
C SER A 607 12.00 -27.35 -0.34
N LEU A 608 11.32 -28.39 0.14
CA LEU A 608 10.22 -28.31 1.10
C LEU A 608 10.39 -29.40 2.16
N THR A 609 10.25 -29.03 3.43
CA THR A 609 10.12 -29.93 4.57
C THR A 609 8.82 -29.64 5.29
N LEU A 610 8.04 -30.68 5.56
CA LEU A 610 6.76 -30.59 6.25
C LEU A 610 6.64 -31.69 7.32
N HIS A 611 5.70 -31.52 8.23
CA HIS A 611 5.28 -32.56 9.15
C HIS A 611 3.79 -32.83 8.98
N ALA A 612 3.44 -34.04 8.55
CA ALA A 612 2.07 -34.46 8.30
C ALA A 612 1.59 -35.39 9.41
N THR A 613 0.38 -35.17 9.95
CA THR A 613 -0.24 -36.10 10.91
C THR A 613 -0.72 -37.35 10.20
N ASP A 614 -1.24 -37.20 8.99
CA ASP A 614 -1.86 -38.24 8.19
C ASP A 614 -1.32 -38.20 6.75
N PRO A 615 -1.37 -39.33 6.02
CA PRO A 615 -1.07 -39.32 4.59
C PRO A 615 -2.01 -38.39 3.83
N GLY A 616 -1.51 -37.75 2.78
CA GLY A 616 -2.31 -36.86 1.95
C GLY A 616 -1.54 -36.27 0.79
N ILE A 617 -2.13 -35.26 0.15
CA ILE A 617 -1.61 -34.64 -1.08
C ILE A 617 -1.24 -33.19 -0.81
N SER A 618 0.00 -32.84 -1.15
CA SER A 618 0.52 -31.48 -1.17
C SER A 618 0.71 -30.99 -2.60
N GLU A 619 0.54 -29.70 -2.83
CA GLU A 619 0.62 -29.02 -4.12
C GLU A 619 1.75 -27.99 -4.08
N VAL A 620 2.60 -28.01 -5.11
CA VAL A 620 3.70 -27.06 -5.29
C VAL A 620 3.61 -26.47 -6.70
N TYR A 621 3.50 -25.16 -6.80
CA TYR A 621 3.62 -24.48 -8.08
C TYR A 621 5.08 -24.58 -8.57
N LEU A 622 5.25 -24.97 -9.83
CA LEU A 622 6.52 -25.11 -10.50
C LEU A 622 6.49 -24.26 -11.78
N PRO A 623 7.18 -23.11 -11.83
CA PRO A 623 7.22 -22.29 -13.02
C PRO A 623 7.91 -23.04 -14.17
N GLU A 624 7.22 -23.13 -15.31
CA GLU A 624 7.69 -23.84 -16.51
C GLU A 624 9.08 -23.37 -16.95
N PHE A 625 9.34 -22.07 -16.75
CA PHE A 625 10.63 -21.43 -17.03
C PHE A 625 11.83 -22.14 -16.38
N TYR A 626 11.66 -22.71 -15.19
CA TYR A 626 12.70 -23.50 -14.49
C TYR A 626 12.46 -25.00 -14.58
N PHE A 627 11.19 -25.43 -14.64
CA PHE A 627 10.77 -26.80 -14.40
C PHE A 627 9.85 -27.33 -15.50
N THR A 628 10.40 -27.61 -16.68
CA THR A 628 9.67 -28.32 -17.74
C THR A 628 9.44 -29.79 -17.36
N GLU A 629 8.31 -30.39 -17.76
CA GLU A 629 7.97 -31.78 -17.43
C GLU A 629 9.09 -32.77 -17.77
N GLU A 630 9.74 -32.60 -18.93
CA GLU A 630 10.79 -33.50 -19.43
C GLU A 630 12.14 -33.37 -18.69
N ARG A 631 12.38 -32.27 -17.98
CA ARG A 631 13.72 -31.92 -17.44
C ARG A 631 13.69 -31.57 -15.96
N THR A 632 12.62 -31.95 -15.26
CA THR A 632 12.45 -31.73 -13.83
C THR A 632 12.77 -33.01 -13.05
N GLY A 633 13.83 -32.96 -12.25
CA GLY A 633 14.18 -34.03 -11.32
C GLY A 633 13.46 -33.85 -9.97
N VAL A 634 12.69 -34.84 -9.54
CA VAL A 634 11.98 -34.81 -8.25
C VAL A 634 12.48 -35.92 -7.34
N SER A 635 12.76 -35.58 -6.09
CA SER A 635 13.13 -36.53 -5.03
C SER A 635 12.24 -36.27 -3.81
N THR A 636 11.60 -37.33 -3.32
CA THR A 636 10.70 -37.29 -2.16
C THR A 636 11.14 -38.31 -1.11
N SER A 637 10.87 -38.04 0.16
CA SER A 637 11.10 -39.00 1.25
C SER A 637 10.13 -40.18 1.22
N SER A 638 8.94 -39.98 0.67
CA SER A 638 7.91 -41.02 0.56
C SER A 638 6.92 -40.71 -0.57
N GLY A 639 6.09 -41.72 -0.86
CA GLY A 639 4.92 -41.63 -1.72
C GLY A 639 5.24 -41.39 -3.20
N THR A 640 4.31 -40.77 -3.91
CA THR A 640 4.37 -40.60 -5.37
C THR A 640 4.08 -39.16 -5.76
N TRP A 641 4.54 -38.75 -6.93
CA TRP A 641 4.34 -37.40 -7.43
C TRP A 641 3.97 -37.42 -8.91
N LYS A 642 3.28 -36.36 -9.35
CA LYS A 642 3.04 -36.06 -10.76
C LYS A 642 3.08 -34.54 -10.97
N ILE A 643 3.56 -34.11 -12.13
CA ILE A 643 3.49 -32.71 -12.57
C ILE A 643 2.36 -32.61 -13.58
N LYS A 644 1.49 -31.61 -13.44
CA LYS A 644 0.44 -31.28 -14.39
C LYS A 644 0.21 -29.78 -14.36
N SER A 645 0.25 -29.12 -15.52
CA SER A 645 -0.07 -27.69 -15.66
C SER A 645 0.70 -26.83 -14.65
N ASN A 646 2.03 -26.95 -14.66
CA ASN A 646 2.93 -26.17 -13.79
C ASN A 646 2.68 -26.36 -12.28
N THR A 647 2.05 -27.47 -11.89
CA THR A 647 1.82 -27.84 -10.49
C THR A 647 2.28 -29.27 -10.25
N LEU A 648 3.11 -29.46 -9.23
CA LEU A 648 3.51 -30.76 -8.71
C LEU A 648 2.53 -31.17 -7.60
N TYR A 649 1.88 -32.31 -7.80
CA TYR A 649 1.05 -32.98 -6.81
C TYR A 649 1.86 -34.09 -6.18
N TRP A 650 2.08 -34.02 -4.87
CA TRP A 650 2.87 -34.98 -4.11
C TRP A 650 2.01 -35.66 -3.06
N SER A 651 1.74 -36.96 -3.26
CA SER A 651 1.18 -37.83 -2.24
C SER A 651 2.30 -38.31 -1.32
N HIS A 652 2.17 -38.13 -0.01
CA HIS A 652 3.18 -38.54 0.97
C HIS A 652 2.53 -39.20 2.20
N SER A 653 3.34 -39.95 2.96
CA SER A 653 2.91 -40.52 4.24
C SER A 653 2.91 -39.48 5.38
N SER A 654 2.45 -39.89 6.56
CA SER A 654 2.58 -39.12 7.80
C SER A 654 4.03 -39.02 8.29
N GLY A 655 4.28 -38.17 9.28
CA GLY A 655 5.60 -37.88 9.83
C GLY A 655 6.31 -36.74 9.11
N THR A 656 7.63 -36.64 9.32
CA THR A 656 8.46 -35.62 8.66
C THR A 656 8.75 -36.04 7.22
N GLN A 657 8.36 -35.18 6.27
CA GLN A 657 8.49 -35.44 4.85
C GLN A 657 9.35 -34.37 4.18
N THR A 658 10.11 -34.76 3.17
CA THR A 658 10.96 -33.86 2.38
C THR A 658 10.69 -34.04 0.89
N LEU A 659 10.70 -32.91 0.17
CA LEU A 659 10.60 -32.82 -1.28
C LEU A 659 11.74 -31.93 -1.78
N ARG A 660 12.42 -32.39 -2.83
CA ARG A 660 13.39 -31.61 -3.59
C ARG A 660 13.04 -31.68 -5.07
N VAL A 661 12.98 -30.51 -5.70
CA VAL A 661 12.69 -30.37 -7.13
C VAL A 661 13.85 -29.61 -7.77
N ARG A 662 14.52 -30.24 -8.73
CA ARG A 662 15.65 -29.68 -9.47
C ARG A 662 15.24 -29.45 -10.91
N GLY A 663 15.31 -28.19 -11.34
CA GLY A 663 15.07 -27.75 -12.70
C GLY A 663 16.36 -27.40 -13.41
N ILE A 664 16.25 -26.50 -14.40
CA ILE A 664 17.38 -26.00 -15.18
C ILE A 664 17.67 -24.55 -14.78
N PRO A 665 18.87 -24.25 -14.25
CA PRO A 665 19.28 -22.87 -14.03
C PRO A 665 19.36 -22.11 -15.35
N LYS A 666 18.91 -20.86 -15.34
CA LYS A 666 19.18 -19.93 -16.44
C LYS A 666 20.51 -19.22 -16.21
N HIS A 667 21.35 -19.24 -17.23
CA HIS A 667 22.47 -18.31 -17.34
C HIS A 667 21.93 -16.97 -17.85
N THR A 668 22.43 -15.87 -17.29
CA THR A 668 21.92 -14.48 -17.36
C THR A 668 21.91 -13.82 -18.75
N GLU A 669 22.02 -14.58 -19.84
CA GLU A 669 22.24 -14.03 -21.19
C GLU A 669 20.98 -13.87 -22.04
N GLN A 670 19.80 -14.33 -21.59
CA GLN A 670 18.55 -14.15 -22.35
C GLN A 670 17.38 -13.74 -21.47
N PRO A 671 16.59 -12.72 -21.86
CA PRO A 671 15.42 -12.26 -21.10
C PRO A 671 14.41 -13.39 -20.86
N CYS A 672 13.75 -13.32 -19.70
CA CYS A 672 12.71 -14.26 -19.29
C CYS A 672 11.52 -14.19 -20.25
N VAL A 673 11.04 -15.34 -20.72
CA VAL A 673 9.85 -15.46 -21.59
C VAL A 673 8.93 -16.47 -20.92
N ILE A 674 7.70 -16.07 -20.59
CA ILE A 674 6.65 -17.03 -20.25
C ILE A 674 6.08 -17.54 -21.57
N MET A 675 6.28 -18.82 -21.86
CA MET A 675 5.61 -19.49 -22.99
C MET A 675 4.16 -19.82 -22.65
#